data_AF-A0A2P8W0C6-F1
#
_entry.id   AF-A0A2P8W0C6-F1
#
_cell.length_a   1.000
_cell.length_b   1.000
_cell.length_c   1.000
_cell.angle_alpha   90.00
_cell.angle_beta   90.00
_cell.angle_gamma   90.00
#
_symmetry.space_group_name_H-M   'P 1'
#
loop_
_entity.id
_entity.type
_entity.pdbx_description
1 polymer ?
#
loop_
_entity_poly.entity_id
_entity_poly.type
_entity_poly.pdbx_seq_one_letter_code
_entity_poly.pdbx_strand_id
1 'polypeptide(L)'
;MNLFLLFGSVRLATPFCRKRNLYLDAITLFLLALGFTSSCQASAQTIPIPDNTLGEENSRVNALSPNIDSIDGGALRGNSLFHSFLEFNIDENRGVFFFGPSGVENIFSRVTGAGSPSNPNVSNILGVLGTFGDSSPNLYLLNPNGIIFGPNSRLAVTGSFFATSADEVRFGEQGVFSTLAVSLPARLLTVAPSAFLFNQTKPGDIVSQSNTLVGVTSGGFPLLGLRVPDGESLTLLGGNVTIDGGNSVLNGTAVLSGLTARNGRVEVGSVGSVGLVEIEVDGSLLFEPNTSRADINLLNRSIINNASSGVGNIALTARNINLASQSFLLTGIESGAIASESQSGGIQLNASENVRISEQSNINSIVGGTGNEGEIEIKAGSLFVIGGGQIATTVVGSGTSGNIVIDVEDRVILEGRTEDGRVPSGILSTVELGGRGVGGSITLNARSLESTGGGQIVASTRGNGNSGNIVLDITEEVFFDGSGIITGTQPLSGVFNNVESNATGNGGFTQIYAGTLEFVNGAQISAGTFGTGNASDVILEVDGAAIFRGINDNGLFAASGVLAPVGDNVVGNGGNIQIRSSSLDILDGARIVSSALGGQGNAGNINLIVVGPFKIESQLSNGEVFAAGRSALNEDINLIESGQPISFVGSFTGPGAIGNGGDIEISANTLTVLNGAQLISSTLGEGNAGDIIIKIRDLAIFDGFNTIDEKVVLQSSVFTSVERSAIGDGGNILLEAESMRLTNGGTLNARSLGNGLAGNITVLLRDALEANNGLITTASAFSSGGQISIEADWVALEDNSDIVSQVLLGQGKGGDISLVANAILAFSDSDILAFAQDGQGGNIILDTRAFFGENYQPAPSGTDPLTLDGNGRVNINASGAVSGVITSPDVSFIENSLTSLPDTVVDTDRLIAGSCIARTDTGGSFIVSGRGGLPDRPSETFTAPYSTGSIRPLPTDDSATVEENGTVGWQPGDPIVEPEGLFQLPDGRLVASRTCSFN
;
A
#
# COMPACT_ATOMS: atom_id res chain seq x y z
N MET A 1 51.03 -7.96 -22.98
CA MET A 1 51.38 -9.32 -23.40
C MET A 1 50.46 -9.69 -24.57
N ASN A 2 51.03 -10.30 -25.60
CA ASN A 2 50.57 -10.54 -26.99
C ASN A 2 49.10 -11.02 -27.17
N LEU A 3 48.28 -10.74 -28.20
CA LEU A 3 48.38 -10.49 -29.66
C LEU A 3 47.85 -11.69 -30.51
N PHE A 4 47.05 -11.38 -31.56
CA PHE A 4 46.55 -12.16 -32.72
C PHE A 4 45.37 -13.15 -32.52
N LEU A 5 44.42 -13.40 -33.46
CA LEU A 5 43.79 -12.75 -34.64
C LEU A 5 42.89 -13.82 -35.34
N LEU A 6 42.06 -13.36 -36.29
CA LEU A 6 41.40 -14.02 -37.44
C LEU A 6 39.86 -14.09 -37.38
N PHE A 7 39.07 -13.82 -38.43
CA PHE A 7 39.19 -13.07 -39.70
C PHE A 7 37.82 -13.14 -40.43
N GLY A 8 37.49 -12.13 -41.23
CA GLY A 8 36.62 -12.24 -42.42
C GLY A 8 35.44 -11.24 -42.46
N SER A 9 35.07 -10.59 -43.58
CA SER A 9 35.63 -10.42 -44.92
C SER A 9 34.94 -9.20 -45.55
N VAL A 10 35.68 -8.41 -46.32
CA VAL A 10 35.27 -7.17 -47.02
C VAL A 10 34.64 -7.49 -48.38
N ARG A 11 33.70 -6.66 -48.87
CA ARG A 11 33.71 -6.16 -50.28
C ARG A 11 32.73 -5.00 -50.55
N LEU A 12 33.32 -3.84 -50.86
CA LEU A 12 32.81 -2.82 -51.79
C LEU A 12 33.10 -3.24 -53.24
N ALA A 13 32.23 -2.86 -54.18
CA ALA A 13 32.62 -2.44 -55.54
C ALA A 13 31.48 -1.69 -56.26
N THR A 14 31.89 -0.71 -57.06
CA THR A 14 31.15 0.32 -57.83
C THR A 14 30.55 -0.19 -59.15
N PRO A 15 30.01 0.67 -60.03
CA PRO A 15 30.89 1.24 -61.08
C PRO A 15 30.63 2.69 -61.51
N PHE A 16 31.70 3.27 -62.07
CA PHE A 16 31.80 4.54 -62.81
C PHE A 16 31.45 4.33 -64.30
N CYS A 17 30.93 5.35 -64.99
CA CYS A 17 31.21 5.58 -66.41
C CYS A 17 31.37 7.09 -66.70
N ARG A 18 32.26 7.42 -67.64
CA ARG A 18 32.96 8.72 -67.80
C ARG A 18 32.83 9.22 -69.25
N LYS A 19 32.87 10.56 -69.42
CA LYS A 19 33.30 11.41 -70.58
C LYS A 19 32.19 12.35 -71.11
N ARG A 20 32.43 13.59 -71.59
CA ARG A 20 33.59 14.51 -71.71
C ARG A 20 33.16 15.79 -72.47
N ASN A 21 33.51 16.98 -71.94
CA ASN A 21 33.84 18.30 -72.55
C ASN A 21 32.85 19.01 -73.51
N LEU A 22 32.71 20.34 -73.57
CA LEU A 22 33.72 21.33 -74.06
C LEU A 22 33.25 22.81 -73.83
N TYR A 23 34.13 23.66 -73.23
CA TYR A 23 34.48 25.10 -73.54
C TYR A 23 33.43 26.24 -73.49
N LEU A 24 33.70 27.55 -73.30
CA LEU A 24 34.90 28.43 -73.20
C LEU A 24 34.49 29.78 -72.53
N ASP A 25 35.50 30.52 -72.10
CA ASP A 25 35.66 31.86 -71.49
C ASP A 25 34.84 33.09 -71.97
N ALA A 26 34.40 33.89 -70.99
CA ALA A 26 34.80 35.27 -70.61
C ALA A 26 34.73 36.52 -71.57
N ILE A 27 34.10 37.60 -71.04
CA ILE A 27 34.47 39.06 -71.07
C ILE A 27 34.22 39.80 -72.43
N THR A 28 33.46 40.91 -72.60
CA THR A 28 33.53 42.28 -72.00
C THR A 28 32.46 43.24 -72.61
N LEU A 29 32.12 44.32 -71.86
CA LEU A 29 31.85 45.72 -72.28
C LEU A 29 30.41 46.27 -72.55
N PHE A 30 30.04 47.25 -71.69
CA PHE A 30 29.40 48.56 -71.94
C PHE A 30 27.86 48.75 -72.06
N LEU A 31 27.31 49.37 -70.99
CA LEU A 31 26.41 50.55 -70.93
C LEU A 31 24.98 50.54 -71.51
N LEU A 32 23.99 50.66 -70.61
CA LEU A 32 22.99 51.75 -70.45
C LEU A 32 21.94 51.31 -69.38
N ALA A 33 22.00 51.81 -68.15
CA ALA A 33 21.36 53.03 -67.63
C ALA A 33 19.84 52.93 -67.39
N LEU A 34 19.48 53.16 -66.11
CA LEU A 34 18.20 53.58 -65.51
C LEU A 34 17.20 52.52 -65.03
N GLY A 35 17.13 52.40 -63.69
CA GLY A 35 15.86 52.36 -62.97
C GLY A 35 15.59 51.13 -62.10
N PHE A 36 16.29 50.96 -60.97
CA PHE A 36 15.74 50.19 -59.84
C PHE A 36 16.19 50.82 -58.51
N THR A 37 15.26 51.53 -57.87
CA THR A 37 15.32 51.89 -56.46
C THR A 37 14.96 50.69 -55.61
N SER A 38 15.81 50.40 -54.62
CA SER A 38 15.50 49.87 -53.27
C SER A 38 14.40 48.81 -53.10
N SER A 39 14.83 47.64 -52.63
CA SER A 39 14.23 47.02 -51.44
C SER A 39 15.28 46.15 -50.75
N CYS A 40 16.09 46.78 -49.91
CA CYS A 40 16.74 46.06 -48.82
C CYS A 40 15.58 45.67 -47.88
N GLN A 41 15.18 44.40 -47.87
CA GLN A 41 14.31 43.88 -46.82
C GLN A 41 15.16 43.85 -45.54
N ALA A 42 15.13 44.96 -44.78
CA ALA A 42 15.50 44.91 -43.38
C ALA A 42 14.47 44.02 -42.68
N SER A 43 14.93 42.94 -42.04
CA SER A 43 14.10 42.22 -41.08
C SER A 43 13.69 43.24 -40.01
N ALA A 44 12.40 43.56 -39.92
CA ALA A 44 11.89 44.44 -38.89
C ALA A 44 12.12 43.76 -37.54
N GLN A 45 13.00 44.33 -36.72
CA GLN A 45 13.18 43.90 -35.34
C GLN A 45 11.93 44.28 -34.55
N THR A 46 11.39 43.35 -33.76
CA THR A 46 10.22 43.62 -32.92
C THR A 46 10.67 44.16 -31.56
N ILE A 47 10.33 45.42 -31.30
CA ILE A 47 10.51 46.13 -30.03
C ILE A 47 9.13 46.47 -29.46
N PRO A 48 9.00 46.75 -28.15
CA PRO A 48 7.74 47.24 -27.61
C PRO A 48 7.26 48.49 -28.35
N ILE A 49 5.97 48.53 -28.67
CA ILE A 49 5.33 49.63 -29.39
C ILE A 49 4.36 50.32 -28.42
N PRO A 50 4.68 51.52 -27.91
CA PRO A 50 3.77 52.29 -27.06
C PRO A 50 2.44 52.60 -27.74
N ASP A 51 1.38 52.72 -26.95
CA ASP A 51 0.12 53.32 -27.38
C ASP A 51 -0.04 54.75 -26.81
N ASN A 52 -1.16 55.40 -27.17
CA ASN A 52 -1.48 56.77 -26.71
C ASN A 52 -2.55 56.80 -25.60
N THR A 53 -2.86 55.68 -24.97
CA THR A 53 -3.97 55.57 -24.01
C THR A 53 -3.67 56.23 -22.66
N LEU A 54 -2.40 56.52 -22.38
CA LEU A 54 -1.95 57.31 -21.23
C LEU A 54 -1.89 58.83 -21.50
N GLY A 55 -2.28 59.29 -22.69
CA GLY A 55 -2.24 60.71 -23.06
C GLY A 55 -0.81 61.26 -23.08
N GLU A 56 -0.61 62.44 -22.47
CA GLU A 56 0.69 63.12 -22.40
C GLU A 56 1.73 62.37 -21.53
N GLU A 57 1.29 61.41 -20.72
CA GLU A 57 2.13 60.57 -19.86
C GLU A 57 2.43 59.22 -20.54
N ASN A 58 2.59 59.21 -21.86
CA ASN A 58 2.80 58.00 -22.65
C ASN A 58 4.10 57.25 -22.28
N SER A 59 4.08 55.94 -22.51
CA SER A 59 5.29 55.13 -22.50
C SER A 59 6.22 55.56 -23.63
N ARG A 60 7.52 55.59 -23.37
CA ARG A 60 8.55 55.95 -24.34
C ARG A 60 9.60 54.85 -24.39
N VAL A 61 9.89 54.37 -25.59
CA VAL A 61 10.90 53.34 -25.84
C VAL A 61 12.10 54.00 -26.49
N ASN A 62 13.25 53.98 -25.83
CA ASN A 62 14.46 54.66 -26.25
C ASN A 62 15.59 53.64 -26.47
N ALA A 63 16.16 53.59 -27.68
CA ALA A 63 17.31 52.75 -27.95
C ALA A 63 18.55 53.29 -27.22
N LEU A 64 19.06 52.53 -26.26
CA LEU A 64 20.32 52.84 -25.55
C LEU A 64 21.54 52.29 -26.30
N SER A 65 21.38 51.16 -26.99
CA SER A 65 22.39 50.53 -27.84
C SER A 65 21.70 49.68 -28.92
N PRO A 66 22.43 49.11 -29.91
CA PRO A 66 21.82 48.32 -30.99
C PRO A 66 20.89 47.19 -30.53
N ASN A 67 21.11 46.65 -29.32
CA ASN A 67 20.35 45.53 -28.78
C ASN A 67 19.73 45.85 -27.40
N ILE A 68 19.75 47.10 -26.93
CA ILE A 68 19.21 47.46 -25.61
C ILE A 68 18.30 48.67 -25.75
N ASP A 69 17.05 48.54 -25.30
CA ASP A 69 16.13 49.67 -25.12
C ASP A 69 15.87 49.93 -23.64
N SER A 70 15.65 51.20 -23.31
CA SER A 70 14.97 51.59 -22.07
C SER A 70 13.53 51.98 -22.33
N ILE A 71 12.68 51.70 -21.35
CA ILE A 71 11.32 52.21 -21.27
C ILE A 71 11.29 53.28 -20.18
N ASP A 72 10.92 54.51 -20.56
CA ASP A 72 10.67 55.62 -19.63
C ASP A 72 9.33 56.31 -19.94
N GLY A 73 9.08 57.47 -19.33
CA GLY A 73 7.77 58.12 -19.34
C GLY A 73 6.80 57.38 -18.42
N GLY A 74 5.57 57.17 -18.89
CA GLY A 74 4.52 56.54 -18.08
C GLY A 74 3.83 57.51 -17.12
N ALA A 75 2.67 57.09 -16.61
CA ALA A 75 1.88 57.86 -15.67
C ALA A 75 2.22 57.46 -14.23
N LEU A 76 2.76 58.38 -13.43
CA LEU A 76 3.09 58.14 -12.02
C LEU A 76 1.87 58.45 -11.13
N ARG A 77 1.44 57.50 -10.31
CA ARG A 77 0.37 57.67 -9.31
C ARG A 77 0.82 57.07 -7.98
N GLY A 78 1.07 57.93 -6.98
CA GLY A 78 1.66 57.48 -5.72
C GLY A 78 3.03 56.84 -5.97
N ASN A 79 3.23 55.63 -5.46
CA ASN A 79 4.46 54.85 -5.64
C ASN A 79 4.36 53.88 -6.83
N SER A 80 3.37 54.03 -7.72
CA SER A 80 3.15 53.13 -8.87
C SER A 80 3.30 53.87 -10.21
N LEU A 81 4.05 53.27 -11.14
CA LEU A 81 4.28 53.78 -12.49
C LEU A 81 3.53 52.93 -13.52
N PHE A 82 2.72 53.56 -14.36
CA PHE A 82 1.86 52.88 -15.34
C PHE A 82 2.37 53.08 -16.77
N HIS A 83 2.51 51.98 -17.51
CA HIS A 83 2.91 51.92 -18.91
C HIS A 83 1.87 51.20 -19.76
N SER A 84 1.69 51.64 -21.00
CA SER A 84 0.77 51.05 -21.95
C SER A 84 1.40 50.87 -23.33
N PHE A 85 1.16 49.73 -23.95
CA PHE A 85 1.72 49.33 -25.23
C PHE A 85 0.65 48.77 -26.15
N LEU A 86 0.75 49.05 -27.44
CA LEU A 86 -0.02 48.37 -28.47
C LEU A 86 0.48 46.92 -28.63
N GLU A 87 1.79 46.73 -28.68
CA GLU A 87 2.46 45.43 -28.78
C GLU A 87 3.66 45.40 -27.84
N PHE A 88 3.96 44.25 -27.22
CA PHE A 88 5.11 44.10 -26.34
C PHE A 88 5.84 42.80 -26.66
N ASN A 89 6.86 42.90 -27.50
CA ASN A 89 7.72 41.80 -27.92
C ASN A 89 9.19 42.16 -27.68
N ILE A 90 10.02 41.16 -27.41
CA ILE A 90 11.47 41.30 -27.23
C ILE A 90 12.15 40.20 -28.06
N ASP A 91 12.78 40.57 -29.16
CA ASP A 91 13.54 39.63 -29.99
C ASP A 91 14.71 38.97 -29.24
N GLU A 92 15.17 37.83 -29.75
CA GLU A 92 16.38 37.18 -29.27
C GLU A 92 17.59 38.13 -29.29
N ASN A 93 18.48 37.98 -28.32
CA ASN A 93 19.68 38.82 -28.15
C ASN A 93 19.43 40.30 -27.85
N ARG A 94 18.16 40.71 -27.64
CA ARG A 94 17.82 42.05 -27.18
C ARG A 94 17.55 42.11 -25.68
N GLY A 95 17.66 43.31 -25.11
CA GLY A 95 17.22 43.61 -23.77
C GLY A 95 16.33 44.85 -23.71
N VAL A 96 15.26 44.77 -22.94
CA VAL A 96 14.33 45.89 -22.68
C VAL A 96 14.24 46.08 -21.18
N PHE A 97 14.49 47.31 -20.73
CA PHE A 97 14.56 47.64 -19.31
C PHE A 97 13.64 48.80 -18.95
N PHE A 98 12.76 48.62 -17.97
CA PHE A 98 11.93 49.70 -17.43
C PHE A 98 12.73 50.56 -16.45
N PHE A 99 12.67 51.89 -16.62
CA PHE A 99 13.27 52.83 -15.68
C PHE A 99 12.37 53.07 -14.47
N GLY A 100 12.88 52.76 -13.28
CA GLY A 100 12.25 53.04 -11.98
C GLY A 100 12.83 54.32 -11.36
N PRO A 101 12.11 55.45 -11.36
CA PRO A 101 12.53 56.64 -10.63
C PRO A 101 12.43 56.43 -9.12
N SER A 102 13.07 57.31 -8.34
CA SER A 102 13.06 57.24 -6.88
C SER A 102 11.63 57.26 -6.31
N GLY A 103 11.35 56.38 -5.33
CA GLY A 103 10.04 56.27 -4.68
C GLY A 103 9.02 55.38 -5.41
N VAL A 104 9.35 54.81 -6.57
CA VAL A 104 8.49 53.82 -7.24
C VAL A 104 8.70 52.43 -6.66
N GLU A 105 7.61 51.80 -6.24
CA GLU A 105 7.54 50.43 -5.72
C GLU A 105 6.98 49.45 -6.75
N ASN A 106 6.09 49.90 -7.65
CA ASN A 106 5.46 49.03 -8.64
C ASN A 106 5.45 49.67 -10.03
N ILE A 107 5.78 48.89 -11.04
CA ILE A 107 5.63 49.22 -12.45
C ILE A 107 4.55 48.32 -13.04
N PHE A 108 3.46 48.90 -13.53
CA PHE A 108 2.38 48.19 -14.22
C PHE A 108 2.46 48.44 -15.72
N SER A 109 2.62 47.39 -16.51
CA SER A 109 2.66 47.42 -17.97
C SER A 109 1.49 46.65 -18.54
N ARG A 110 0.72 47.26 -19.45
CA ARG A 110 -0.38 46.59 -20.17
C ARG A 110 -0.17 46.57 -21.68
N VAL A 111 -0.66 45.50 -22.32
CA VAL A 111 -0.78 45.40 -23.78
C VAL A 111 -2.25 45.60 -24.17
N THR A 112 -2.53 46.61 -24.99
CA THR A 112 -3.89 47.01 -25.40
C THR A 112 -4.27 46.51 -26.79
N GLY A 113 -3.30 46.09 -27.61
CA GLY A 113 -3.57 45.50 -28.91
C GLY A 113 -4.07 44.07 -28.77
N ALA A 114 -5.25 43.76 -29.31
CA ALA A 114 -5.83 42.42 -29.29
C ALA A 114 -5.30 41.49 -30.40
N GLY A 115 -4.77 42.05 -31.49
CA GLY A 115 -4.45 41.27 -32.70
C GLY A 115 -5.72 40.75 -33.40
N SER A 116 -5.59 39.65 -34.15
CA SER A 116 -6.69 38.96 -34.83
C SER A 116 -7.00 37.65 -34.11
N PRO A 117 -8.25 37.10 -34.18
CA PRO A 117 -8.53 35.75 -33.69
C PRO A 117 -7.59 34.66 -34.23
N SER A 118 -7.04 34.84 -35.44
CA SER A 118 -6.09 33.90 -36.06
C SER A 118 -4.61 34.21 -35.79
N ASN A 119 -4.32 35.39 -35.24
CA ASN A 119 -2.98 35.84 -34.89
C ASN A 119 -3.10 36.81 -33.70
N PRO A 120 -3.36 36.27 -32.51
CA PRO A 120 -3.51 37.07 -31.31
C PRO A 120 -2.20 37.78 -31.00
N ASN A 121 -2.27 38.97 -30.43
CA ASN A 121 -1.08 39.77 -30.12
C ASN A 121 -0.41 39.31 -28.83
N VAL A 122 0.16 38.10 -28.88
CA VAL A 122 0.90 37.45 -27.78
C VAL A 122 2.21 38.19 -27.53
N SER A 123 2.60 38.35 -26.27
CA SER A 123 3.91 38.89 -25.91
C SER A 123 5.00 37.83 -26.04
N ASN A 124 5.81 37.92 -27.09
CA ASN A 124 6.97 37.06 -27.29
C ASN A 124 8.20 37.68 -26.62
N ILE A 125 8.55 37.17 -25.45
CA ILE A 125 9.72 37.56 -24.68
C ILE A 125 10.84 36.57 -24.98
N LEU A 126 11.65 36.84 -26.01
CA LEU A 126 12.73 35.96 -26.46
C LEU A 126 14.12 36.43 -25.99
N GLY A 127 14.21 37.65 -25.44
CA GLY A 127 15.42 38.25 -24.90
C GLY A 127 15.34 38.59 -23.40
N VAL A 128 16.01 39.66 -22.98
CA VAL A 128 16.11 40.09 -21.59
C VAL A 128 15.00 41.09 -21.26
N LEU A 129 14.20 40.81 -20.24
CA LEU A 129 13.25 41.76 -19.66
C LEU A 129 13.74 42.17 -18.27
N GLY A 130 13.84 43.46 -17.99
CA GLY A 130 14.36 43.92 -16.70
C GLY A 130 13.87 45.28 -16.25
N THR A 131 14.38 45.70 -15.09
CA THR A 131 14.19 47.03 -14.50
C THR A 131 15.55 47.62 -14.14
N PHE A 132 15.65 48.95 -14.10
CA PHE A 132 16.84 49.67 -13.68
C PHE A 132 16.46 51.06 -13.17
N GLY A 133 17.35 51.75 -12.45
CA GLY A 133 17.12 53.14 -12.03
C GLY A 133 17.45 53.38 -10.56
N ASP A 134 16.74 54.33 -9.95
CA ASP A 134 16.98 54.82 -8.58
C ASP A 134 16.15 54.07 -7.52
N SER A 135 15.29 53.14 -7.94
CA SER A 135 14.45 52.28 -7.10
C SER A 135 14.51 50.81 -7.53
N SER A 136 13.96 49.93 -6.71
CA SER A 136 13.85 48.47 -6.98
C SER A 136 12.38 48.04 -7.11
N PRO A 137 11.67 48.44 -8.18
CA PRO A 137 10.24 48.21 -8.27
C PRO A 137 9.91 46.76 -8.67
N ASN A 138 8.73 46.31 -8.21
CA ASN A 138 8.06 45.14 -8.76
C ASN A 138 7.59 45.44 -10.19
N LEU A 139 7.62 44.45 -11.08
CA LEU A 139 7.17 44.59 -12.47
C LEU A 139 5.97 43.68 -12.75
N TYR A 140 4.85 44.29 -13.14
CA TYR A 140 3.63 43.63 -13.58
C TYR A 140 3.49 43.77 -15.10
N LEU A 141 3.41 42.65 -15.81
CA LEU A 141 3.18 42.60 -17.26
C LEU A 141 1.83 41.93 -17.55
N LEU A 142 0.90 42.71 -18.11
CA LEU A 142 -0.43 42.27 -18.48
C LEU A 142 -0.55 42.13 -19.99
N ASN A 143 -0.89 40.95 -20.47
CA ASN A 143 -1.32 40.74 -21.85
C ASN A 143 -2.42 39.68 -21.94
N PRO A 144 -3.69 40.07 -22.20
CA PRO A 144 -4.82 39.15 -22.23
C PRO A 144 -4.68 38.07 -23.31
N ASN A 145 -3.91 38.34 -24.37
CA ASN A 145 -3.68 37.40 -25.47
C ASN A 145 -2.69 36.28 -25.12
N GLY A 146 -1.95 36.40 -24.01
CA GLY A 146 -0.95 35.44 -23.58
C GLY A 146 0.49 35.96 -23.65
N ILE A 147 1.40 35.21 -23.03
CA ILE A 147 2.82 35.58 -22.87
C ILE A 147 3.69 34.33 -23.09
N ILE A 148 4.72 34.45 -23.93
CA ILE A 148 5.68 33.37 -24.20
C ILE A 148 7.08 33.85 -23.82
N PHE A 149 7.71 33.15 -22.90
CA PHE A 149 9.14 33.29 -22.58
C PHE A 149 9.93 32.24 -23.37
N GLY A 150 10.65 32.67 -24.41
CA GLY A 150 11.40 31.76 -25.28
C GLY A 150 12.65 31.16 -24.62
N PRO A 151 13.34 30.21 -25.29
CA PRO A 151 14.50 29.50 -24.74
C PRO A 151 15.66 30.38 -24.27
N ASN A 152 15.86 31.53 -24.92
CA ASN A 152 16.93 32.48 -24.62
C ASN A 152 16.49 33.64 -23.71
N SER A 153 15.26 33.59 -23.21
CA SER A 153 14.71 34.65 -22.38
C SER A 153 15.29 34.63 -20.97
N ARG A 154 15.39 35.80 -20.33
CA ARG A 154 15.77 35.90 -18.92
C ARG A 154 15.17 37.14 -18.28
N LEU A 155 14.95 37.08 -16.97
CA LEU A 155 14.60 38.24 -16.18
C LEU A 155 15.85 38.91 -15.60
N ALA A 156 15.87 40.23 -15.65
CA ALA A 156 16.86 41.10 -15.03
C ALA A 156 16.14 42.20 -14.23
N VAL A 157 15.17 41.78 -13.43
CA VAL A 157 14.35 42.64 -12.57
C VAL A 157 15.02 42.88 -11.22
N THR A 158 14.68 43.98 -10.56
CA THR A 158 15.22 44.40 -9.27
C THR A 158 14.31 44.13 -8.08
N GLY A 159 13.04 43.80 -8.33
CA GLY A 159 12.05 43.36 -7.33
C GLY A 159 11.26 42.14 -7.83
N SER A 160 10.04 41.94 -7.32
CA SER A 160 9.14 40.86 -7.72
C SER A 160 8.63 41.00 -9.17
N PHE A 161 8.29 39.88 -9.81
CA PHE A 161 7.77 39.86 -11.18
C PHE A 161 6.43 39.14 -11.26
N PHE A 162 5.46 39.77 -11.92
CA PHE A 162 4.12 39.26 -12.15
C PHE A 162 3.83 39.29 -13.66
N ALA A 163 3.55 38.15 -14.26
CA ALA A 163 3.08 38.05 -15.63
C ALA A 163 1.66 37.48 -15.64
N THR A 164 0.73 38.18 -16.29
CA THR A 164 -0.65 37.75 -16.32
C THR A 164 -1.36 38.00 -17.64
N SER A 165 -2.33 37.13 -17.96
CA SER A 165 -3.30 37.36 -19.04
C SER A 165 -4.66 37.89 -18.55
N ALA A 166 -4.69 38.45 -17.34
CA ALA A 166 -5.83 39.21 -16.85
C ALA A 166 -6.10 40.43 -17.73
N ASP A 167 -7.37 40.80 -17.81
CA ASP A 167 -7.81 42.01 -18.50
C ASP A 167 -7.50 43.25 -17.65
N GLU A 168 -7.59 43.15 -16.32
CA GLU A 168 -7.43 44.31 -15.45
C GLU A 168 -6.73 43.97 -14.14
N VAL A 169 -6.00 44.95 -13.56
CA VAL A 169 -5.58 44.95 -12.15
C VAL A 169 -6.46 45.92 -11.37
N ARG A 170 -6.99 45.49 -10.24
CA ARG A 170 -7.81 46.31 -9.33
C ARG A 170 -7.00 46.81 -8.13
N PHE A 171 -7.30 48.02 -7.69
CA PHE A 171 -6.62 48.74 -6.60
C PHE A 171 -7.64 49.13 -5.50
N GLY A 172 -8.05 48.16 -4.68
CA GLY A 172 -9.09 48.31 -3.66
C GLY A 172 -10.44 48.73 -4.26
N GLU A 173 -11.12 49.67 -3.61
CA GLU A 173 -12.29 50.36 -4.19
C GLU A 173 -11.92 51.57 -5.05
N GLN A 174 -10.62 51.86 -5.19
CA GLN A 174 -10.16 53.11 -5.76
C GLN A 174 -10.16 53.07 -7.29
N GLY A 175 -9.82 51.96 -7.95
CA GLY A 175 -9.97 51.87 -9.41
C GLY A 175 -9.38 50.63 -10.04
N VAL A 176 -9.38 50.59 -11.38
CA VAL A 176 -8.81 49.50 -12.20
C VAL A 176 -7.83 50.03 -13.23
N PHE A 177 -6.81 49.23 -13.55
CA PHE A 177 -5.93 49.40 -14.69
C PHE A 177 -6.22 48.29 -15.71
N SER A 178 -6.96 48.66 -16.77
CA SER A 178 -7.55 47.73 -17.75
C SER A 178 -6.74 47.65 -19.04
N THR A 179 -6.69 46.51 -19.72
CA THR A 179 -6.07 46.33 -21.06
C THR A 179 -6.94 46.91 -22.18
N LEU A 180 -8.19 47.29 -21.88
CA LEU A 180 -9.00 48.08 -22.79
C LEU A 180 -8.34 49.45 -23.01
N ALA A 181 -8.30 49.90 -24.27
CA ALA A 181 -7.68 51.16 -24.69
C ALA A 181 -8.47 52.41 -24.28
N VAL A 182 -8.78 52.54 -22.98
CA VAL A 182 -9.49 53.66 -22.35
C VAL A 182 -8.51 54.46 -21.51
N SER A 183 -8.68 55.79 -21.47
CA SER A 183 -7.81 56.68 -20.70
C SER A 183 -7.98 56.50 -19.19
N LEU A 184 -6.87 56.51 -18.46
CA LEU A 184 -6.88 56.34 -17.00
C LEU A 184 -7.60 57.50 -16.29
N PRO A 185 -8.46 57.24 -15.29
CA PRO A 185 -8.92 58.29 -14.39
C PRO A 185 -7.76 58.83 -13.55
N ALA A 186 -7.66 60.16 -13.43
CA ALA A 186 -6.46 60.87 -13.02
C ALA A 186 -6.01 60.73 -11.54
N ARG A 187 -6.72 60.02 -10.65
CA ARG A 187 -6.50 60.17 -9.19
C ARG A 187 -6.59 58.91 -8.30
N LEU A 188 -6.77 57.71 -8.85
CA LEU A 188 -7.40 56.61 -8.11
C LEU A 188 -6.59 55.31 -7.96
N LEU A 189 -5.28 55.34 -8.24
CA LEU A 189 -4.41 54.14 -8.28
C LEU A 189 -3.19 54.28 -7.35
N THR A 190 -3.40 54.73 -6.11
CA THR A 190 -2.31 55.03 -5.15
C THR A 190 -2.08 53.94 -4.10
N VAL A 191 -2.84 52.85 -4.12
CA VAL A 191 -2.72 51.71 -3.20
C VAL A 191 -2.08 50.51 -3.88
N ALA A 192 -1.72 49.48 -3.11
CA ALA A 192 -1.24 48.21 -3.63
C ALA A 192 -2.31 47.52 -4.51
N PRO A 193 -1.91 46.70 -5.51
CA PRO A 193 -2.85 45.91 -6.28
C PRO A 193 -3.55 44.91 -5.35
N SER A 194 -4.83 44.67 -5.61
CA SER A 194 -5.72 43.87 -4.75
C SER A 194 -6.37 42.69 -5.47
N ALA A 195 -6.45 42.71 -6.80
CA ALA A 195 -6.99 41.59 -7.57
C ALA A 195 -6.63 41.70 -9.06
N PHE A 196 -6.66 40.55 -9.74
CA PHE A 196 -6.68 40.41 -11.19
C PHE A 196 -8.09 40.05 -11.67
N LEU A 197 -8.57 40.73 -12.70
CA LEU A 197 -9.90 40.50 -13.28
C LEU A 197 -9.76 39.88 -14.67
N PHE A 198 -10.44 38.76 -14.87
CA PHE A 198 -10.58 38.08 -16.15
C PHE A 198 -12.00 38.28 -16.67
N ASN A 199 -12.13 38.97 -17.80
CA ASN A 199 -13.38 39.24 -18.50
C ASN A 199 -13.50 38.41 -19.79
N GLN A 200 -12.47 37.64 -20.13
CA GLN A 200 -12.41 36.77 -21.29
C GLN A 200 -13.01 35.39 -20.99
N THR A 201 -13.70 34.81 -21.97
CA THR A 201 -14.17 33.41 -21.89
C THR A 201 -13.05 32.38 -22.10
N LYS A 202 -11.88 32.83 -22.57
CA LYS A 202 -10.67 32.02 -22.70
C LYS A 202 -9.45 32.94 -22.53
N PRO A 203 -8.94 33.11 -21.31
CA PRO A 203 -7.71 33.87 -21.07
C PRO A 203 -6.54 33.30 -21.87
N GLY A 204 -5.63 34.17 -22.32
CA GLY A 204 -4.43 33.77 -23.06
C GLY A 204 -3.48 32.91 -22.24
N ASP A 205 -2.84 31.93 -22.90
CA ASP A 205 -1.91 31.00 -22.26
C ASP A 205 -0.58 31.70 -21.90
N ILE A 206 0.08 31.20 -20.86
CA ILE A 206 1.44 31.62 -20.48
C ILE A 206 2.37 30.42 -20.63
N VAL A 207 3.43 30.57 -21.42
CA VAL A 207 4.40 29.50 -21.68
C VAL A 207 5.80 29.99 -21.33
N SER A 208 6.51 29.23 -20.50
CA SER A 208 7.92 29.45 -20.19
C SER A 208 8.77 28.30 -20.70
N GLN A 209 9.65 28.61 -21.66
CA GLN A 209 10.64 27.70 -22.24
C GLN A 209 12.07 28.15 -21.93
N SER A 210 12.24 29.16 -21.07
CA SER A 210 13.55 29.73 -20.75
C SER A 210 14.53 28.65 -20.29
N ASN A 211 15.71 28.62 -20.90
CA ASN A 211 16.80 27.68 -20.62
C ASN A 211 18.13 28.44 -20.44
N THR A 212 18.07 29.69 -19.97
CA THR A 212 19.26 30.52 -19.78
C THR A 212 19.87 30.31 -18.40
N LEU A 213 21.21 30.28 -18.32
CA LEU A 213 21.91 30.21 -17.04
C LEU A 213 21.73 31.51 -16.25
N VAL A 214 21.09 31.43 -15.08
CA VAL A 214 20.73 32.58 -14.23
C VAL A 214 21.38 32.54 -12.84
N GLY A 215 22.16 31.50 -12.54
CA GLY A 215 22.92 31.42 -11.30
C GLY A 215 23.45 30.03 -11.02
N VAL A 216 23.94 29.86 -9.80
CA VAL A 216 24.30 28.56 -9.23
C VAL A 216 23.73 28.46 -7.82
N THR A 217 23.32 27.26 -7.42
CA THR A 217 22.94 26.96 -6.03
C THR A 217 24.15 27.01 -5.11
N SER A 218 23.95 27.00 -3.78
CA SER A 218 25.07 26.94 -2.83
C SER A 218 25.90 25.66 -2.98
N GLY A 219 25.29 24.58 -3.48
CA GLY A 219 25.96 23.32 -3.85
C GLY A 219 26.70 23.34 -5.20
N GLY A 220 26.67 24.46 -5.92
CA GLY A 220 27.38 24.63 -7.20
C GLY A 220 26.64 24.11 -8.45
N PHE A 221 25.37 23.72 -8.32
CA PHE A 221 24.55 23.29 -9.47
C PHE A 221 24.01 24.50 -10.25
N PRO A 222 24.00 24.45 -11.60
CA PRO A 222 23.48 25.55 -12.41
C PRO A 222 21.97 25.73 -12.22
N LEU A 223 21.53 26.98 -12.11
CA LEU A 223 20.14 27.38 -12.16
C LEU A 223 19.83 27.90 -13.56
N LEU A 224 18.86 27.28 -14.25
CA LEU A 224 18.40 27.72 -15.57
C LEU A 224 16.94 28.19 -15.53
N GLY A 225 16.62 29.16 -16.38
CA GLY A 225 15.25 29.61 -16.61
C GLY A 225 15.00 31.05 -16.15
N LEU A 226 13.76 31.35 -15.73
CA LEU A 226 13.38 32.65 -15.20
C LEU A 226 13.71 32.74 -13.71
N ARG A 227 14.39 33.82 -13.31
CA ARG A 227 14.78 34.05 -11.92
C ARG A 227 14.54 35.50 -11.49
N VAL A 228 14.01 35.66 -10.28
CA VAL A 228 13.91 36.96 -9.58
C VAL A 228 15.01 37.07 -8.49
N PRO A 229 15.28 38.27 -7.96
CA PRO A 229 16.18 38.43 -6.81
C PRO A 229 15.76 37.57 -5.60
N ASP A 230 16.72 37.21 -4.76
CA ASP A 230 16.45 36.39 -3.58
C ASP A 230 15.54 37.16 -2.60
N GLY A 231 14.48 36.51 -2.10
CA GLY A 231 13.44 37.11 -1.25
C GLY A 231 12.24 37.69 -2.01
N GLU A 232 12.31 37.80 -3.34
CA GLU A 232 11.25 38.35 -4.18
C GLU A 232 10.32 37.27 -4.75
N SER A 233 9.15 37.68 -5.23
CA SER A 233 8.12 36.78 -5.77
C SER A 233 8.15 36.69 -7.30
N LEU A 234 7.83 35.51 -7.83
CA LEU A 234 7.65 35.23 -9.26
C LEU A 234 6.27 34.63 -9.50
N THR A 235 5.38 35.39 -10.13
CA THR A 235 3.98 35.01 -10.35
C THR A 235 3.65 34.87 -11.84
N LEU A 236 3.08 33.72 -12.23
CA LEU A 236 2.49 33.50 -13.55
C LEU A 236 0.99 33.19 -13.39
N LEU A 237 0.11 34.06 -13.90
CA LEU A 237 -1.34 33.90 -13.74
C LEU A 237 -2.07 34.12 -15.07
N GLY A 238 -2.63 33.08 -15.69
CA GLY A 238 -3.28 33.25 -16.99
C GLY A 238 -4.25 32.15 -17.37
N GLY A 239 -4.37 31.86 -18.67
CA GLY A 239 -5.06 30.69 -19.21
C GLY A 239 -4.33 29.41 -18.80
N ASN A 240 -4.04 28.51 -19.74
CA ASN A 240 -3.13 27.41 -19.41
C ASN A 240 -1.73 27.98 -19.12
N VAL A 241 -1.08 27.46 -18.09
CA VAL A 241 0.31 27.81 -17.79
C VAL A 241 1.20 26.60 -18.02
N THR A 242 2.17 26.74 -18.91
CA THR A 242 3.13 25.66 -19.24
C THR A 242 4.55 26.09 -18.92
N ILE A 243 5.25 25.25 -18.16
CA ILE A 243 6.67 25.40 -17.86
C ILE A 243 7.37 24.20 -18.48
N ASP A 244 8.20 24.46 -19.47
CA ASP A 244 8.85 23.45 -20.29
C ASP A 244 10.37 23.63 -20.19
N GLY A 245 11.03 22.66 -19.54
CA GLY A 245 12.49 22.70 -19.34
C GLY A 245 13.31 22.39 -20.60
N GLY A 246 12.64 22.06 -21.72
CA GLY A 246 13.24 21.80 -23.02
C GLY A 246 14.23 20.63 -23.05
N ASN A 247 14.22 19.75 -22.05
CA ASN A 247 15.21 18.68 -21.87
C ASN A 247 16.67 19.19 -21.93
N SER A 248 16.91 20.33 -21.28
CA SER A 248 18.19 21.03 -21.33
C SER A 248 19.40 20.16 -20.96
N VAL A 249 20.50 20.37 -21.68
CA VAL A 249 21.78 19.68 -21.46
C VAL A 249 22.90 20.72 -21.34
N LEU A 250 23.61 20.72 -20.22
CA LEU A 250 24.81 21.53 -20.01
C LEU A 250 26.03 20.62 -19.92
N ASN A 251 27.03 20.84 -20.78
CA ASN A 251 28.28 20.06 -20.82
C ASN A 251 28.05 18.55 -20.90
N GLY A 252 27.05 18.11 -21.67
CA GLY A 252 26.68 16.69 -21.80
C GLY A 252 25.92 16.11 -20.61
N THR A 253 25.63 16.92 -19.58
CA THR A 253 24.85 16.53 -18.41
C THR A 253 23.45 17.12 -18.51
N ALA A 254 22.45 16.27 -18.28
CA ALA A 254 21.08 16.67 -18.09
C ALA A 254 20.94 17.74 -17.00
N VAL A 255 20.18 18.80 -17.26
CA VAL A 255 19.90 19.84 -16.25
C VAL A 255 18.43 20.22 -16.25
N LEU A 256 17.97 20.77 -15.12
CA LEU A 256 16.62 21.26 -14.93
C LEU A 256 16.55 22.74 -15.31
N SER A 257 15.40 23.19 -15.82
CA SER A 257 15.17 24.61 -16.12
C SER A 257 13.74 25.02 -15.81
N GLY A 258 13.51 26.24 -15.35
CA GLY A 258 12.14 26.72 -15.12
C GLY A 258 12.06 28.01 -14.32
N LEU A 259 11.38 27.99 -13.18
CA LEU A 259 11.09 29.17 -12.37
C LEU A 259 11.89 29.14 -11.07
N THR A 260 12.56 30.23 -10.73
CA THR A 260 13.35 30.32 -9.50
C THR A 260 13.09 31.61 -8.71
N ALA A 261 12.71 31.48 -7.44
CA ALA A 261 12.55 32.58 -6.48
C ALA A 261 13.11 32.18 -5.10
N ARG A 262 14.43 32.20 -4.94
CA ARG A 262 15.10 31.72 -3.72
C ARG A 262 14.70 32.58 -2.51
N ASN A 263 14.35 31.95 -1.38
CA ASN A 263 13.78 32.61 -0.19
C ASN A 263 12.49 33.41 -0.44
N GLY A 264 11.94 33.35 -1.65
CA GLY A 264 10.75 34.08 -2.06
C GLY A 264 9.62 33.13 -2.46
N ARG A 265 8.58 33.69 -3.08
CA ARG A 265 7.37 32.95 -3.48
C ARG A 265 7.39 32.65 -4.97
N VAL A 266 7.07 31.42 -5.36
CA VAL A 266 6.64 31.12 -6.74
C VAL A 266 5.16 30.80 -6.72
N GLU A 267 4.40 31.55 -7.50
CA GLU A 267 2.95 31.47 -7.54
C GLU A 267 2.49 31.24 -8.98
N VAL A 268 1.77 30.14 -9.24
CA VAL A 268 1.30 29.81 -10.58
C VAL A 268 -0.20 29.55 -10.54
N GLY A 269 -0.96 30.39 -11.22
CA GLY A 269 -2.41 30.30 -11.25
C GLY A 269 -2.94 30.13 -12.67
N SER A 270 -4.00 29.34 -12.81
CA SER A 270 -4.65 29.11 -14.10
C SER A 270 -6.16 29.33 -14.03
N VAL A 271 -6.65 30.22 -14.88
CA VAL A 271 -8.04 30.68 -15.00
C VAL A 271 -8.57 30.28 -16.37
N GLY A 272 -9.69 29.53 -16.39
CA GLY A 272 -10.27 28.98 -17.61
C GLY A 272 -11.32 29.85 -18.28
N SER A 273 -11.88 30.83 -17.58
CA SER A 273 -12.96 31.69 -18.06
C SER A 273 -12.98 33.02 -17.29
N VAL A 274 -14.10 33.73 -17.34
CA VAL A 274 -14.36 34.93 -16.54
C VAL A 274 -14.20 34.59 -15.05
N GLY A 275 -13.49 35.44 -14.31
CA GLY A 275 -13.22 35.21 -12.90
C GLY A 275 -12.44 36.34 -12.24
N LEU A 276 -12.47 36.34 -10.91
CA LEU A 276 -11.68 37.22 -10.05
C LEU A 276 -10.65 36.39 -9.30
N VAL A 277 -9.42 36.90 -9.24
CA VAL A 277 -8.35 36.35 -8.40
C VAL A 277 -7.84 37.49 -7.52
N GLU A 278 -8.10 37.41 -6.22
CA GLU A 278 -7.62 38.39 -5.25
C GLU A 278 -6.12 38.19 -4.98
N ILE A 279 -5.45 39.28 -4.62
CA ILE A 279 -4.03 39.30 -4.25
C ILE A 279 -3.97 39.68 -2.78
N GLU A 280 -3.45 38.78 -1.95
CA GLU A 280 -3.25 39.05 -0.54
C GLU A 280 -2.05 39.96 -0.29
N VAL A 281 -1.93 40.47 0.93
CA VAL A 281 -0.85 41.39 1.33
C VAL A 281 0.53 40.74 1.18
N ASP A 282 0.62 39.42 1.34
CA ASP A 282 1.85 38.63 1.18
C ASP A 282 2.12 38.19 -0.28
N GLY A 283 1.27 38.62 -1.21
CA GLY A 283 1.36 38.29 -2.64
C GLY A 283 0.76 36.93 -3.03
N SER A 284 0.17 36.17 -2.11
CA SER A 284 -0.56 34.95 -2.45
C SER A 284 -1.85 35.24 -3.25
N LEU A 285 -2.29 34.27 -4.05
CA LEU A 285 -3.48 34.41 -4.89
C LEU A 285 -4.66 33.65 -4.29
N LEU A 286 -5.78 34.35 -4.13
CA LEU A 286 -7.03 33.77 -3.66
C LEU A 286 -8.05 33.70 -4.82
N PHE A 287 -8.42 32.48 -5.21
CA PHE A 287 -9.43 32.24 -6.24
C PHE A 287 -10.81 32.19 -5.61
N GLU A 288 -11.78 32.93 -6.16
CA GLU A 288 -13.17 32.79 -5.74
C GLU A 288 -13.68 31.35 -5.97
N PRO A 289 -14.59 30.81 -5.13
CA PRO A 289 -15.02 29.41 -5.18
C PRO A 289 -15.54 28.91 -6.53
N ASN A 290 -16.10 29.81 -7.36
CA ASN A 290 -16.70 29.48 -8.65
C ASN A 290 -15.84 29.91 -9.85
N THR A 291 -14.61 30.39 -9.62
CA THR A 291 -13.71 30.75 -10.71
C THR A 291 -13.35 29.50 -11.50
N SER A 292 -13.77 29.45 -12.77
CA SER A 292 -13.36 28.37 -13.68
C SER A 292 -11.84 28.38 -13.81
N ARG A 293 -11.21 27.22 -13.69
CA ARG A 293 -9.75 27.07 -13.77
C ARG A 293 -9.35 26.40 -15.09
N ALA A 294 -8.14 26.68 -15.56
CA ALA A 294 -7.50 25.98 -16.69
C ALA A 294 -6.33 25.13 -16.16
N ASP A 295 -5.46 24.59 -17.02
CA ASP A 295 -4.46 23.60 -16.60
C ASP A 295 -3.05 24.22 -16.40
N ILE A 296 -2.30 23.63 -15.46
CA ILE A 296 -0.86 23.86 -15.26
C ILE A 296 -0.10 22.60 -15.71
N ASN A 297 0.92 22.79 -16.55
CA ASN A 297 1.76 21.69 -17.06
C ASN A 297 3.24 21.97 -16.83
N LEU A 298 3.93 21.04 -16.17
CA LEU A 298 5.37 21.00 -15.95
C LEU A 298 5.96 19.85 -16.76
N LEU A 299 6.76 20.17 -17.77
CA LEU A 299 7.19 19.21 -18.80
C LEU A 299 8.71 19.25 -19.03
N ASN A 300 9.24 18.17 -19.58
CA ASN A 300 10.61 18.05 -20.11
C ASN A 300 11.70 18.59 -19.18
N ARG A 301 11.79 18.06 -17.97
CA ARG A 301 12.77 18.48 -16.94
C ARG A 301 12.59 19.92 -16.47
N SER A 302 11.34 20.34 -16.37
CA SER A 302 11.03 21.62 -15.77
C SER A 302 11.29 21.61 -14.26
N ILE A 303 11.60 22.77 -13.68
CA ILE A 303 11.68 22.93 -12.23
C ILE A 303 11.01 24.23 -11.77
N ILE A 304 10.28 24.16 -10.66
CA ILE A 304 9.96 25.33 -9.84
C ILE A 304 10.74 25.21 -8.54
N ASN A 305 11.59 26.19 -8.25
CA ASN A 305 12.54 26.14 -7.14
C ASN A 305 12.52 27.43 -6.29
N ASN A 306 12.35 27.29 -4.99
CA ASN A 306 12.56 28.36 -4.03
C ASN A 306 13.51 27.99 -2.88
N ALA A 307 14.09 26.78 -2.91
CA ALA A 307 14.95 26.25 -1.86
C ALA A 307 16.18 27.17 -1.63
N SER A 308 16.46 27.45 -0.35
CA SER A 308 17.60 28.28 0.08
C SER A 308 17.80 28.17 1.60
N SER A 309 17.77 29.26 2.37
CA SER A 309 18.01 29.26 3.82
C SER A 309 16.82 29.80 4.63
N GLY A 310 15.64 29.96 4.01
CA GLY A 310 14.53 30.75 4.56
C GLY A 310 13.11 30.31 4.15
N VAL A 311 12.18 31.27 4.18
CA VAL A 311 10.69 31.14 4.31
C VAL A 311 9.89 31.10 2.99
N GLY A 312 10.52 30.77 1.87
CA GLY A 312 9.86 30.83 0.55
C GLY A 312 8.77 29.76 0.35
N ASN A 313 7.66 30.08 -0.33
CA ASN A 313 6.57 29.15 -0.66
C ASN A 313 6.43 28.88 -2.18
N ILE A 314 5.91 27.71 -2.54
CA ILE A 314 5.45 27.39 -3.91
C ILE A 314 3.95 27.13 -3.84
N ALA A 315 3.15 27.82 -4.66
CA ALA A 315 1.72 27.60 -4.73
C ALA A 315 1.24 27.50 -6.19
N LEU A 316 0.51 26.43 -6.50
CA LEU A 316 -0.10 26.18 -7.81
C LEU A 316 -1.61 26.01 -7.66
N THR A 317 -2.40 26.80 -8.37
CA THR A 317 -3.87 26.70 -8.39
C THR A 317 -4.41 26.55 -9.81
N ALA A 318 -5.10 25.44 -10.09
CA ALA A 318 -5.56 25.08 -11.43
C ALA A 318 -6.77 24.13 -11.44
N ARG A 319 -7.20 23.75 -12.63
CA ARG A 319 -8.14 22.64 -12.87
C ARG A 319 -7.40 21.32 -12.78
N ASN A 320 -6.38 21.15 -13.62
CA ASN A 320 -5.42 20.05 -13.53
C ASN A 320 -4.00 20.58 -13.32
N ILE A 321 -3.22 19.89 -12.50
CA ILE A 321 -1.79 20.14 -12.30
C ILE A 321 -1.04 18.88 -12.74
N ASN A 322 -0.29 18.97 -13.83
CA ASN A 322 0.42 17.84 -14.43
C ASN A 322 1.93 18.04 -14.36
N LEU A 323 2.63 17.10 -13.72
CA LEU A 323 4.08 16.99 -13.75
C LEU A 323 4.46 15.72 -14.53
N ALA A 324 5.24 15.90 -15.60
CA ALA A 324 5.70 14.81 -16.44
C ALA A 324 7.16 15.01 -16.88
N SER A 325 7.74 13.95 -17.42
CA SER A 325 9.08 13.92 -18.02
C SER A 325 10.17 14.46 -17.09
N GLN A 326 10.31 13.87 -15.89
CA GLN A 326 11.31 14.22 -14.88
C GLN A 326 11.22 15.70 -14.43
N SER A 327 10.02 16.22 -14.19
CA SER A 327 9.82 17.59 -13.72
C SER A 327 9.77 17.69 -12.19
N PHE A 328 10.16 18.84 -11.63
CA PHE A 328 10.37 19.02 -10.20
C PHE A 328 9.66 20.24 -9.61
N LEU A 329 9.06 20.06 -8.43
CA LEU A 329 8.81 21.17 -7.49
C LEU A 329 9.78 20.99 -6.32
N LEU A 330 10.52 22.03 -5.97
CA LEU A 330 11.56 21.95 -4.96
C LEU A 330 11.50 23.12 -3.98
N THR A 331 11.31 22.80 -2.70
CA THR A 331 11.49 23.72 -1.58
C THR A 331 12.44 23.15 -0.53
N GLY A 332 12.75 23.94 0.49
CA GLY A 332 13.51 23.51 1.67
C GLY A 332 14.83 24.25 1.90
N ILE A 333 15.65 23.65 2.75
CA ILE A 333 16.91 24.22 3.29
C ILE A 333 18.10 23.60 2.56
N GLU A 334 18.86 24.38 1.80
CA GLU A 334 20.03 23.89 1.07
C GLU A 334 21.13 23.33 2.00
N SER A 335 21.94 22.42 1.46
CA SER A 335 23.06 21.83 2.21
C SER A 335 24.03 22.89 2.75
N GLY A 336 24.36 22.79 4.04
CA GLY A 336 25.24 23.72 4.74
C GLY A 336 24.59 25.06 5.14
N ALA A 337 23.33 25.31 4.78
CA ALA A 337 22.58 26.45 5.26
C ALA A 337 22.09 26.22 6.71
N ILE A 338 21.92 27.30 7.45
CA ILE A 338 21.21 27.31 8.74
C ILE A 338 19.97 28.18 8.52
N ALA A 339 18.79 27.60 8.76
CA ALA A 339 17.53 28.32 8.62
C ALA A 339 17.57 29.58 9.51
N SER A 340 17.32 30.74 8.91
CA SER A 340 17.32 32.02 9.62
C SER A 340 16.13 32.17 10.58
N GLU A 341 15.09 31.36 10.38
CA GLU A 341 13.86 31.31 11.18
C GLU A 341 13.50 29.87 11.55
N SER A 342 12.51 29.71 12.44
CA SER A 342 12.06 28.44 13.01
C SER A 342 11.59 27.40 11.98
N GLN A 343 11.21 27.82 10.76
CA GLN A 343 10.61 26.97 9.72
C GLN A 343 10.82 27.55 8.31
N SER A 344 11.13 26.74 7.29
CA SER A 344 11.10 27.15 5.87
C SER A 344 9.67 27.17 5.32
N GLY A 345 9.45 27.73 4.14
CA GLY A 345 8.13 27.65 3.50
C GLY A 345 7.87 26.26 2.87
N GLY A 346 6.66 26.09 2.33
CA GLY A 346 6.11 24.80 1.86
C GLY A 346 5.62 24.80 0.41
N ILE A 347 4.95 23.72 0.01
CA ILE A 347 4.38 23.54 -1.33
C ILE A 347 2.87 23.34 -1.20
N GLN A 348 2.08 24.15 -1.91
CA GLN A 348 0.63 24.04 -1.94
C GLN A 348 0.14 23.79 -3.36
N LEU A 349 -0.58 22.68 -3.58
CA LEU A 349 -1.26 22.36 -4.83
C LEU A 349 -2.77 22.38 -4.62
N ASN A 350 -3.49 23.18 -5.40
CA ASN A 350 -4.94 23.28 -5.35
C ASN A 350 -5.52 23.05 -6.76
N ALA A 351 -5.87 21.80 -7.06
CA ALA A 351 -6.53 21.40 -8.29
C ALA A 351 -8.04 21.23 -8.07
N SER A 352 -8.89 21.75 -8.96
CA SER A 352 -10.33 21.46 -8.89
C SER A 352 -10.69 20.09 -9.48
N GLU A 353 -9.79 19.48 -10.25
CA GLU A 353 -9.93 18.13 -10.81
C GLU A 353 -8.74 17.27 -10.38
N ASN A 354 -7.65 17.22 -11.15
CA ASN A 354 -6.61 16.22 -10.92
C ASN A 354 -5.23 16.83 -10.63
N VAL A 355 -4.49 16.18 -9.74
CA VAL A 355 -3.03 16.29 -9.68
C VAL A 355 -2.43 15.01 -10.23
N ARG A 356 -1.52 15.12 -11.20
CA ARG A 356 -0.84 13.98 -11.82
C ARG A 356 0.66 14.17 -11.77
N ILE A 357 1.36 13.20 -11.19
CA ILE A 357 2.81 13.15 -11.06
C ILE A 357 3.28 11.87 -11.73
N SER A 358 4.02 12.01 -12.83
CA SER A 358 4.31 10.90 -13.73
C SER A 358 5.73 10.97 -14.30
N GLU A 359 6.20 9.86 -14.86
CA GLU A 359 7.47 9.79 -15.59
C GLU A 359 8.66 10.33 -14.76
N GLN A 360 8.85 9.78 -13.55
CA GLN A 360 9.91 10.18 -12.62
C GLN A 360 9.87 11.64 -12.14
N SER A 361 8.71 12.31 -12.26
CA SER A 361 8.54 13.66 -11.71
C SER A 361 8.45 13.64 -10.19
N ASN A 362 8.86 14.72 -9.54
CA ASN A 362 9.04 14.74 -8.08
C ASN A 362 8.59 16.08 -7.48
N ILE A 363 7.81 16.01 -6.41
CA ILE A 363 7.53 17.15 -5.53
C ILE A 363 8.35 16.91 -4.28
N ASN A 364 9.26 17.83 -3.94
CA ASN A 364 10.17 17.64 -2.82
C ASN A 364 10.26 18.85 -1.90
N SER A 365 10.22 18.53 -0.61
CA SER A 365 10.64 19.38 0.49
C SER A 365 11.90 18.76 1.10
N ILE A 366 13.05 19.45 1.03
CA ILE A 366 14.34 18.92 1.49
C ILE A 366 14.94 19.75 2.63
N VAL A 367 15.21 19.11 3.77
CA VAL A 367 16.12 19.61 4.81
C VAL A 367 17.55 19.12 4.53
N GLY A 368 18.32 19.91 3.79
CA GLY A 368 19.74 19.69 3.54
C GLY A 368 20.69 20.36 4.54
N GLY A 369 20.25 21.46 5.14
CA GLY A 369 21.00 22.23 6.15
C GLY A 369 20.53 21.95 7.57
N THR A 370 20.44 22.98 8.41
CA THR A 370 19.86 22.90 9.76
C THR A 370 18.59 23.74 9.87
N GLY A 371 17.46 23.15 10.29
CA GLY A 371 16.19 23.86 10.50
C GLY A 371 14.96 22.97 10.40
N ASN A 372 13.75 23.55 10.46
CA ASN A 372 12.50 22.81 10.22
C ASN A 372 11.90 23.21 8.88
N GLU A 373 11.13 22.32 8.27
CA GLU A 373 10.55 22.56 6.95
C GLU A 373 9.05 22.90 6.96
N GLY A 374 8.62 23.57 5.89
CA GLY A 374 7.21 23.77 5.57
C GLY A 374 6.56 22.48 5.04
N GLU A 375 5.24 22.45 5.09
CA GLU A 375 4.44 21.28 4.69
C GLU A 375 4.24 21.21 3.17
N ILE A 376 3.98 20.00 2.66
CA ILE A 376 3.41 19.79 1.33
C ILE A 376 1.91 19.57 1.51
N GLU A 377 1.09 20.45 0.95
CA GLU A 377 -0.37 20.36 0.96
C GLU A 377 -0.89 20.14 -0.46
N ILE A 378 -1.72 19.11 -0.65
CA ILE A 378 -2.38 18.81 -1.93
C ILE A 378 -3.88 18.72 -1.72
N LYS A 379 -4.62 19.57 -2.42
CA LYS A 379 -6.08 19.54 -2.53
C LYS A 379 -6.47 19.25 -3.97
N ALA A 380 -7.24 18.19 -4.20
CA ALA A 380 -7.65 17.78 -5.54
C ALA A 380 -8.98 17.01 -5.56
N GLY A 381 -9.61 16.90 -6.73
CA GLY A 381 -10.64 15.88 -6.96
C GLY A 381 -10.04 14.48 -7.03
N SER A 382 -8.86 14.30 -7.64
CA SER A 382 -8.11 13.02 -7.64
C SER A 382 -6.60 13.23 -7.72
N LEU A 383 -5.83 12.28 -7.18
CA LEU A 383 -4.37 12.27 -7.21
C LEU A 383 -3.85 11.01 -7.90
N PHE A 384 -2.99 11.19 -8.91
CA PHE A 384 -2.31 10.11 -9.62
C PHE A 384 -0.80 10.25 -9.48
N VAL A 385 -0.17 9.28 -8.81
CA VAL A 385 1.29 9.17 -8.69
C VAL A 385 1.72 7.89 -9.39
N ILE A 386 2.32 8.01 -10.57
CA ILE A 386 2.50 6.87 -11.46
C ILE A 386 3.88 6.84 -12.14
N GLY A 387 4.31 5.66 -12.59
CA GLY A 387 5.53 5.51 -13.40
C GLY A 387 6.80 6.09 -12.74
N GLY A 388 6.94 5.92 -11.42
CA GLY A 388 8.05 6.45 -10.63
C GLY A 388 7.89 7.90 -10.17
N GLY A 389 6.70 8.48 -10.31
CA GLY A 389 6.39 9.80 -9.75
C GLY A 389 6.45 9.81 -8.23
N GLN A 390 6.84 10.91 -7.59
CA GLN A 390 7.00 10.94 -6.13
C GLN A 390 6.56 12.27 -5.51
N ILE A 391 5.95 12.18 -4.31
CA ILE A 391 5.73 13.30 -3.40
C ILE A 391 6.58 13.02 -2.16
N ALA A 392 7.50 13.91 -1.81
CA ALA A 392 8.52 13.62 -0.82
C ALA A 392 8.81 14.78 0.14
N THR A 393 9.01 14.44 1.41
CA THR A 393 9.75 15.27 2.37
C THR A 393 10.98 14.50 2.81
N THR A 394 12.14 15.15 2.86
CA THR A 394 13.44 14.48 2.97
C THR A 394 14.39 15.22 3.91
N VAL A 395 14.89 14.53 4.94
CA VAL A 395 15.92 15.05 5.84
C VAL A 395 17.26 14.41 5.54
N VAL A 396 18.18 15.17 4.91
CA VAL A 396 19.60 14.76 4.74
C VAL A 396 20.54 15.55 5.66
N GLY A 397 20.09 16.69 6.20
CA GLY A 397 20.79 17.56 7.14
C GLY A 397 20.39 17.31 8.59
N SER A 398 20.14 18.38 9.36
CA SER A 398 19.71 18.29 10.77
C SER A 398 18.41 19.07 11.01
N GLY A 399 17.31 18.42 11.37
CA GLY A 399 16.03 19.14 11.47
C GLY A 399 14.77 18.29 11.58
N THR A 400 13.62 18.96 11.52
CA THR A 400 12.30 18.32 11.40
C THR A 400 11.79 18.52 9.98
N SER A 401 11.43 17.44 9.29
CA SER A 401 10.75 17.56 7.99
C SER A 401 9.33 18.09 8.16
N GLY A 402 8.83 18.81 7.15
CA GLY A 402 7.42 19.15 7.07
C GLY A 402 6.54 17.92 6.85
N ASN A 403 5.25 18.05 7.17
CA ASN A 403 4.26 17.00 6.92
C ASN A 403 3.86 16.98 5.43
N ILE A 404 3.35 15.83 4.98
CA ILE A 404 2.63 15.68 3.72
C ILE A 404 1.15 15.54 4.05
N VAL A 405 0.34 16.49 3.59
CA VAL A 405 -1.11 16.52 3.81
C VAL A 405 -1.80 16.46 2.45
N ILE A 406 -2.54 15.39 2.21
CA ILE A 406 -3.25 15.12 0.96
C ILE A 406 -4.75 15.04 1.30
N ASP A 407 -5.54 15.91 0.68
CA ASP A 407 -6.99 15.98 0.83
C ASP A 407 -7.63 15.88 -0.54
N VAL A 408 -8.20 14.71 -0.84
CA VAL A 408 -8.69 14.35 -2.17
C VAL A 408 -10.14 13.92 -2.12
N GLU A 409 -11.00 14.47 -2.98
CA GLU A 409 -12.44 14.19 -2.92
C GLU A 409 -12.81 12.77 -3.39
N ASP A 410 -12.14 12.26 -4.44
CA ASP A 410 -12.42 10.95 -5.03
C ASP A 410 -11.32 9.93 -4.69
N ARG A 411 -10.27 9.84 -5.51
CA ARG A 411 -9.31 8.73 -5.40
C ARG A 411 -7.86 9.14 -5.42
N VAL A 412 -7.04 8.34 -4.74
CA VAL A 412 -5.58 8.35 -4.85
C VAL A 412 -5.13 7.05 -5.52
N ILE A 413 -4.33 7.17 -6.57
CA ILE A 413 -3.72 6.02 -7.28
C ILE A 413 -2.20 6.12 -7.20
N LEU A 414 -1.57 5.09 -6.64
CA LEU A 414 -0.12 4.90 -6.57
C LEU A 414 0.29 3.69 -7.42
N GLU A 415 0.70 3.94 -8.67
CA GLU A 415 0.87 2.86 -9.64
C GLU A 415 2.31 2.75 -10.15
N GLY A 416 2.85 1.55 -10.01
CA GLY A 416 4.05 1.14 -10.73
C GLY A 416 5.35 1.72 -10.19
N ARG A 417 6.38 1.58 -11.01
CA ARG A 417 7.75 2.02 -10.77
C ARG A 417 8.33 2.60 -12.05
N THR A 418 9.58 3.00 -12.00
CA THR A 418 10.38 3.28 -13.20
C THR A 418 10.64 2.02 -14.01
N GLU A 419 10.93 2.19 -15.30
CA GLU A 419 11.19 1.08 -16.24
C GLU A 419 12.34 0.17 -15.79
N ASP A 420 13.33 0.72 -15.08
CA ASP A 420 14.44 -0.03 -14.48
C ASP A 420 14.09 -0.71 -13.14
N GLY A 421 12.85 -0.59 -12.69
CA GLY A 421 12.34 -1.15 -11.44
C GLY A 421 12.87 -0.48 -10.17
N ARG A 422 13.66 0.60 -10.26
CA ARG A 422 14.38 1.13 -9.09
C ARG A 422 13.57 2.08 -8.24
N VAL A 423 12.81 2.98 -8.86
CA VAL A 423 12.13 4.07 -8.15
C VAL A 423 10.62 3.77 -8.09
N PRO A 424 10.03 3.64 -6.88
CA PRO A 424 8.59 3.47 -6.72
C PRO A 424 7.85 4.75 -7.13
N SER A 425 6.64 4.60 -7.64
CA SER A 425 5.64 5.65 -7.47
C SER A 425 5.26 5.74 -5.99
N GLY A 426 5.22 6.92 -5.39
CA GLY A 426 4.85 6.96 -3.98
C GLY A 426 4.83 8.31 -3.27
N ILE A 427 4.41 8.23 -2.02
CA ILE A 427 4.38 9.33 -1.04
C ILE A 427 5.40 8.99 0.05
N LEU A 428 6.41 9.84 0.23
CA LEU A 428 7.60 9.50 1.03
C LEU A 428 7.95 10.61 2.02
N SER A 429 8.10 10.27 3.29
CA SER A 429 8.65 11.13 4.32
C SER A 429 9.83 10.42 4.96
N THR A 430 11.06 10.81 4.61
CA THR A 430 12.24 10.04 5.00
C THR A 430 13.30 10.86 5.71
N VAL A 431 13.87 10.28 6.76
CA VAL A 431 15.16 10.73 7.30
C VAL A 431 16.23 9.88 6.64
N GLU A 432 17.01 10.47 5.75
CA GLU A 432 17.97 9.74 4.92
C GLU A 432 19.29 9.44 5.66
N LEU A 433 20.13 8.62 5.04
CA LEU A 433 21.46 8.29 5.58
C LEU A 433 22.29 9.57 5.80
N GLY A 434 22.73 9.79 7.05
CA GLY A 434 23.45 11.00 7.46
C GLY A 434 22.54 12.13 7.94
N GLY A 435 21.23 12.04 7.69
CA GLY A 435 20.23 12.94 8.25
C GLY A 435 20.06 12.74 9.76
N ARG A 436 19.78 13.83 10.47
CA ARG A 436 19.51 13.84 11.91
C ARG A 436 18.23 14.60 12.25
N GLY A 437 17.31 13.98 12.97
CA GLY A 437 16.10 14.64 13.46
C GLY A 437 14.84 13.83 13.19
N VAL A 438 13.69 14.49 13.02
CA VAL A 438 12.39 13.82 12.99
C VAL A 438 11.79 13.88 11.59
N GLY A 439 11.37 12.73 11.06
CA GLY A 439 10.63 12.64 9.79
C GLY A 439 9.25 13.29 9.90
N GLY A 440 8.76 13.86 8.80
CA GLY A 440 7.40 14.43 8.75
C GLY A 440 6.33 13.34 8.79
N SER A 441 5.11 13.67 9.21
CA SER A 441 3.97 12.75 9.11
C SER A 441 3.30 12.82 7.73
N ILE A 442 2.69 11.72 7.30
CA ILE A 442 1.84 11.63 6.11
C ILE A 442 0.40 11.52 6.56
N THR A 443 -0.46 12.43 6.10
CA THR A 443 -1.91 12.38 6.29
C THR A 443 -2.59 12.40 4.94
N LEU A 444 -3.46 11.43 4.68
CA LEU A 444 -4.16 11.28 3.41
C LEU A 444 -5.65 11.03 3.67
N ASN A 445 -6.48 11.94 3.19
CA ASN A 445 -7.95 11.81 3.18
C ASN A 445 -8.41 11.56 1.75
N ALA A 446 -9.19 10.50 1.52
CA ALA A 446 -9.80 10.22 0.22
C ALA A 446 -11.04 9.32 0.32
N ARG A 447 -11.80 9.21 -0.78
CA ARG A 447 -12.86 8.20 -0.87
C ARG A 447 -12.27 6.81 -1.08
N SER A 448 -11.28 6.68 -1.96
CA SER A 448 -10.58 5.40 -2.22
C SER A 448 -9.07 5.57 -2.40
N LEU A 449 -8.30 4.57 -1.98
CA LEU A 449 -6.85 4.48 -2.17
C LEU A 449 -6.50 3.16 -2.85
N GLU A 450 -5.84 3.25 -4.00
CA GLU A 450 -5.35 2.10 -4.77
C GLU A 450 -3.83 2.18 -4.91
N SER A 451 -3.12 1.08 -4.59
CA SER A 451 -1.69 0.96 -4.81
C SER A 451 -1.30 -0.37 -5.44
N THR A 452 -0.73 -0.31 -6.64
CA THR A 452 -0.43 -1.48 -7.47
C THR A 452 0.93 -1.37 -8.12
N GLY A 453 1.49 -2.49 -8.61
CA GLY A 453 2.73 -2.47 -9.40
C GLY A 453 3.98 -2.01 -8.65
N GLY A 454 3.98 -2.04 -7.31
CA GLY A 454 5.10 -1.58 -6.48
C GLY A 454 5.01 -0.10 -6.05
N GLY A 455 3.81 0.48 -6.05
CA GLY A 455 3.52 1.81 -5.50
C GLY A 455 3.58 1.83 -3.96
N GLN A 456 4.01 2.94 -3.34
CA GLN A 456 4.34 2.93 -1.91
C GLN A 456 3.92 4.19 -1.15
N ILE A 457 3.59 4.01 0.13
CA ILE A 457 3.51 5.08 1.14
C ILE A 457 4.58 4.80 2.19
N VAL A 458 5.48 5.75 2.44
CA VAL A 458 6.69 5.52 3.24
C VAL A 458 6.90 6.66 4.23
N ALA A 459 6.97 6.37 5.53
CA ALA A 459 7.44 7.29 6.56
C ALA A 459 8.58 6.64 7.36
N SER A 460 9.72 6.31 6.73
CA SER A 460 10.80 5.54 7.36
C SER A 460 12.00 6.42 7.77
N THR A 461 12.75 5.97 8.78
CA THR A 461 14.05 6.58 9.15
C THR A 461 15.21 5.67 8.76
N ARG A 462 16.18 6.23 8.02
CA ARG A 462 17.46 5.63 7.59
C ARG A 462 18.67 6.29 8.25
N GLY A 463 18.42 7.35 9.02
CA GLY A 463 19.44 8.20 9.65
C GLY A 463 19.36 8.17 11.18
N ASN A 464 19.65 9.30 11.81
CA ASN A 464 19.60 9.46 13.26
C ASN A 464 18.39 10.30 13.69
N GLY A 465 17.28 9.62 13.94
CA GLY A 465 16.13 10.15 14.66
C GLY A 465 14.83 9.46 14.25
N ASN A 466 13.72 9.89 14.85
CA ASN A 466 12.46 9.18 14.78
C ASN A 466 11.80 9.33 13.41
N SER A 467 11.10 8.30 12.98
CA SER A 467 10.19 8.42 11.83
C SER A 467 8.92 9.21 12.20
N GLY A 468 8.20 9.67 11.19
CA GLY A 468 6.89 10.31 11.34
C GLY A 468 5.76 9.29 11.44
N ASN A 469 4.52 9.80 11.47
CA ASN A 469 3.32 8.95 11.48
C ASN A 469 2.74 8.81 10.07
N ILE A 470 1.99 7.73 9.83
CA ILE A 470 1.16 7.57 8.63
C ILE A 470 -0.29 7.48 9.08
N VAL A 471 -1.14 8.38 8.59
CA VAL A 471 -2.58 8.40 8.87
C VAL A 471 -3.33 8.41 7.54
N LEU A 472 -4.05 7.33 7.25
CA LEU A 472 -4.89 7.19 6.07
C LEU A 472 -6.34 7.19 6.51
N ASP A 473 -7.13 8.18 6.10
CA ASP A 473 -8.56 8.29 6.35
C ASP A 473 -9.31 8.09 5.03
N ILE A 474 -9.75 6.85 4.79
CA ILE A 474 -10.32 6.41 3.52
C ILE A 474 -11.76 5.99 3.72
N THR A 475 -12.72 6.73 3.14
CA THR A 475 -14.13 6.52 3.50
C THR A 475 -14.75 5.26 2.87
N GLU A 476 -14.21 4.77 1.76
CA GLU A 476 -14.75 3.59 1.06
C GLU A 476 -13.75 2.43 1.02
N GLU A 477 -12.66 2.52 0.26
CA GLU A 477 -11.83 1.34 -0.06
C GLU A 477 -10.33 1.63 -0.03
N VAL A 478 -9.60 0.77 0.68
CA VAL A 478 -8.14 0.65 0.61
C VAL A 478 -7.78 -0.65 -0.08
N PHE A 479 -7.13 -0.56 -1.23
CA PHE A 479 -6.68 -1.73 -2.01
C PHE A 479 -5.18 -1.63 -2.31
N PHE A 480 -4.43 -2.64 -1.87
CA PHE A 480 -3.01 -2.80 -2.21
C PHE A 480 -2.76 -4.15 -2.87
N ASP A 481 -2.11 -4.13 -4.03
CA ASP A 481 -1.69 -5.32 -4.77
C ASP A 481 -0.17 -5.37 -4.91
N GLY A 482 0.44 -6.41 -4.33
CA GLY A 482 1.87 -6.68 -4.38
C GLY A 482 2.37 -7.24 -5.72
N SER A 483 1.49 -7.50 -6.68
CA SER A 483 1.85 -7.96 -8.03
C SER A 483 2.64 -6.88 -8.79
N GLY A 484 3.71 -7.26 -9.51
CA GLY A 484 4.55 -6.32 -10.27
C GLY A 484 5.85 -6.89 -10.82
N ILE A 485 6.49 -6.17 -11.75
CA ILE A 485 7.79 -6.56 -12.35
C ILE A 485 8.92 -6.34 -11.33
N ILE A 486 9.44 -7.43 -10.77
CA ILE A 486 10.53 -7.41 -9.79
C ILE A 486 11.87 -7.63 -10.51
N THR A 487 12.76 -6.65 -10.47
CA THR A 487 14.20 -6.84 -10.74
C THR A 487 14.98 -6.73 -9.42
N GLY A 488 15.34 -7.86 -8.78
CA GLY A 488 16.17 -7.88 -7.56
C GLY A 488 15.41 -8.06 -6.23
N THR A 489 16.00 -7.61 -5.12
CA THR A 489 15.52 -7.82 -3.74
C THR A 489 14.55 -6.72 -3.26
N GLN A 490 13.31 -6.72 -3.77
CA GLN A 490 12.15 -5.85 -3.38
C GLN A 490 12.02 -4.50 -4.13
N PRO A 491 10.80 -3.94 -4.33
CA PRO A 491 9.69 -4.06 -3.38
C PRO A 491 8.25 -4.13 -3.90
N LEU A 492 7.43 -4.50 -2.93
CA LEU A 492 6.00 -4.71 -2.91
C LEU A 492 5.27 -3.36 -2.90
N SER A 493 4.02 -3.37 -3.35
CA SER A 493 3.11 -2.29 -2.97
C SER A 493 2.86 -2.34 -1.47
N GLY A 494 2.82 -1.20 -0.79
CA GLY A 494 2.62 -1.22 0.65
C GLY A 494 2.78 0.11 1.38
N VAL A 495 2.60 0.01 2.69
CA VAL A 495 2.78 1.09 3.67
C VAL A 495 3.97 0.75 4.55
N PHE A 496 4.96 1.64 4.63
CA PHE A 496 6.24 1.38 5.28
C PHE A 496 6.57 2.48 6.30
N ASN A 497 6.67 2.14 7.58
CA ASN A 497 7.07 3.03 8.67
C ASN A 497 8.18 2.35 9.51
N ASN A 498 9.34 2.18 8.89
CA ASN A 498 10.43 1.40 9.47
C ASN A 498 11.52 2.26 10.10
N VAL A 499 12.19 1.71 11.10
CA VAL A 499 13.55 2.10 11.48
C VAL A 499 14.51 1.23 10.70
N GLU A 500 15.08 1.75 9.62
CA GLU A 500 15.87 0.96 8.66
C GLU A 500 17.25 0.54 9.21
N SER A 501 17.92 -0.38 8.51
CA SER A 501 19.23 -0.88 8.95
C SER A 501 20.26 0.23 9.11
N ASN A 502 20.99 0.20 10.24
CA ASN A 502 21.94 1.23 10.70
C ASN A 502 21.31 2.58 11.11
N ALA A 503 19.98 2.72 11.09
CA ALA A 503 19.31 3.89 11.64
C ALA A 503 19.28 3.85 13.18
N THR A 504 19.08 5.00 13.81
CA THR A 504 18.83 5.11 15.25
C THR A 504 17.65 6.04 15.48
N GLY A 505 16.59 5.55 16.11
CA GLY A 505 15.35 6.28 16.32
C GLY A 505 14.20 5.32 16.57
N ASN A 506 13.07 5.82 17.03
CA ASN A 506 11.85 5.04 17.16
C ASN A 506 10.98 5.20 15.91
N GLY A 507 10.24 4.14 15.58
CA GLY A 507 9.08 4.21 14.70
C GLY A 507 8.01 5.14 15.26
N GLY A 508 7.26 5.81 14.39
CA GLY A 508 6.04 6.52 14.75
C GLY A 508 4.87 5.55 14.98
N PHE A 509 3.71 5.88 14.42
CA PHE A 509 2.60 4.93 14.28
C PHE A 509 2.05 4.94 12.85
N THR A 510 1.38 3.84 12.48
CA THR A 510 0.63 3.70 11.22
C THR A 510 -0.83 3.46 11.56
N GLN A 511 -1.71 4.35 11.12
CA GLN A 511 -3.16 4.25 11.32
C GLN A 511 -3.89 4.29 9.98
N ILE A 512 -4.82 3.36 9.79
CA ILE A 512 -5.67 3.28 8.60
C ILE A 512 -7.13 3.18 9.04
N TYR A 513 -7.93 4.15 8.64
CA TYR A 513 -9.39 4.09 8.64
C TYR A 513 -9.86 3.75 7.23
N ALA A 514 -10.73 2.75 7.09
CA ALA A 514 -11.21 2.28 5.80
C ALA A 514 -12.68 1.80 5.86
N GLY A 515 -13.44 1.99 4.79
CA GLY A 515 -14.72 1.27 4.62
C GLY A 515 -14.48 -0.24 4.42
N THR A 516 -13.59 -0.60 3.50
CA THR A 516 -13.05 -1.95 3.29
C THR A 516 -11.54 -1.88 3.08
N LEU A 517 -10.83 -2.92 3.50
CA LEU A 517 -9.37 -3.00 3.39
C LEU A 517 -8.97 -4.33 2.77
N GLU A 518 -8.18 -4.28 1.70
CA GLU A 518 -7.67 -5.47 1.03
C GLU A 518 -6.18 -5.33 0.67
N PHE A 519 -5.37 -6.29 1.12
CA PHE A 519 -3.96 -6.43 0.79
C PHE A 519 -3.72 -7.81 0.17
N VAL A 520 -3.32 -7.83 -1.12
CA VAL A 520 -3.22 -9.06 -1.92
C VAL A 520 -1.85 -9.24 -2.56
N ASN A 521 -1.55 -10.49 -2.95
CA ASN A 521 -0.39 -10.90 -3.75
C ASN A 521 0.96 -10.37 -3.22
N GLY A 522 1.11 -10.34 -1.89
CA GLY A 522 2.31 -9.89 -1.21
C GLY A 522 2.32 -8.43 -0.78
N ALA A 523 1.22 -7.67 -0.93
CA ALA A 523 1.16 -6.30 -0.43
C ALA A 523 1.31 -6.23 1.10
N GLN A 524 2.08 -5.27 1.63
CA GLN A 524 2.43 -5.24 3.06
C GLN A 524 2.20 -3.90 3.75
N ILE A 525 1.86 -3.98 5.03
CA ILE A 525 2.09 -2.93 6.03
C ILE A 525 3.31 -3.35 6.84
N SER A 526 4.40 -2.61 6.75
CA SER A 526 5.66 -2.87 7.47
C SER A 526 5.97 -1.71 8.40
N ALA A 527 6.12 -2.01 9.68
CA ALA A 527 6.29 -1.06 10.77
C ALA A 527 7.45 -1.49 11.70
N GLY A 528 8.45 -2.19 11.16
CA GLY A 528 9.49 -2.86 11.92
C GLY A 528 10.67 -1.97 12.30
N THR A 529 11.54 -2.49 13.18
CA THR A 529 12.84 -1.91 13.50
C THR A 529 13.97 -2.86 13.11
N PHE A 530 14.83 -2.39 12.22
CA PHE A 530 16.03 -3.05 11.71
C PHE A 530 17.31 -2.32 12.11
N GLY A 531 17.18 -1.21 12.86
CA GLY A 531 18.26 -0.33 13.32
C GLY A 531 18.46 -0.37 14.84
N THR A 532 18.27 0.74 15.52
CA THR A 532 18.27 0.81 17.00
C THR A 532 17.13 1.72 17.45
N GLY A 533 16.28 1.22 18.34
CA GLY A 533 15.03 1.86 18.76
C GLY A 533 13.81 1.00 18.48
N ASN A 534 12.65 1.43 18.97
CA ASN A 534 11.41 0.63 18.92
C ASN A 534 10.78 0.69 17.53
N ALA A 535 10.09 -0.39 17.14
CA ALA A 535 9.21 -0.45 15.98
C ALA A 535 7.97 0.44 16.13
N SER A 536 7.27 0.69 15.03
CA SER A 536 6.04 1.49 14.96
C SER A 536 4.82 0.63 15.30
N ASP A 537 3.87 1.18 16.04
CA ASP A 537 2.55 0.55 16.25
C ASP A 537 1.70 0.62 14.97
N VAL A 538 0.81 -0.36 14.76
CA VAL A 538 -0.13 -0.41 13.64
C VAL A 538 -1.56 -0.50 14.16
N ILE A 539 -2.43 0.40 13.69
CA ILE A 539 -3.85 0.48 14.06
C ILE A 539 -4.69 0.47 12.79
N LEU A 540 -5.50 -0.56 12.59
CA LEU A 540 -6.45 -0.66 11.49
C LEU A 540 -7.87 -0.58 12.03
N GLU A 541 -8.66 0.37 11.55
CA GLU A 541 -10.07 0.54 11.88
C GLU A 541 -10.88 0.46 10.58
N VAL A 542 -11.54 -0.67 10.37
CA VAL A 542 -12.22 -0.99 9.10
C VAL A 542 -13.71 -1.17 9.36
N ASP A 543 -14.57 -0.35 8.77
CA ASP A 543 -16.02 -0.45 9.01
C ASP A 543 -16.60 -1.77 8.49
N GLY A 544 -16.08 -2.28 7.38
CA GLY A 544 -16.48 -3.51 6.71
C GLY A 544 -15.48 -4.65 6.86
N ALA A 545 -15.13 -5.27 5.73
CA ALA A 545 -14.21 -6.40 5.68
C ALA A 545 -12.75 -5.95 5.60
N ALA A 546 -11.90 -6.57 6.40
CA ALA A 546 -10.45 -6.52 6.27
C ALA A 546 -9.93 -7.86 5.73
N ILE A 547 -9.26 -7.85 4.59
CA ILE A 547 -8.81 -9.05 3.87
C ILE A 547 -7.31 -8.97 3.61
N PHE A 548 -6.57 -9.97 4.07
CA PHE A 548 -5.18 -10.19 3.70
C PHE A 548 -5.09 -11.52 2.98
N ARG A 549 -4.56 -11.54 1.75
CA ARG A 549 -4.53 -12.75 0.93
C ARG A 549 -3.24 -12.90 0.15
N GLY A 550 -2.68 -14.10 0.15
CA GLY A 550 -1.70 -14.49 -0.84
C GLY A 550 -0.27 -14.07 -0.52
N ILE A 551 0.63 -14.52 -1.38
CA ILE A 551 2.04 -14.16 -1.45
C ILE A 551 2.35 -13.71 -2.88
N ASN A 552 3.50 -13.07 -3.10
CA ASN A 552 3.94 -12.78 -4.47
C ASN A 552 4.57 -14.01 -5.17
N ASP A 553 4.58 -14.00 -6.51
CA ASP A 553 5.01 -15.13 -7.37
C ASP A 553 6.52 -15.51 -7.26
N ASN A 554 7.35 -14.72 -6.56
CA ASN A 554 8.81 -14.93 -6.49
C ASN A 554 9.29 -15.59 -5.19
N GLY A 555 8.38 -16.12 -4.37
CA GLY A 555 8.71 -16.96 -3.21
C GLY A 555 8.71 -16.24 -1.86
N LEU A 556 8.95 -17.03 -0.81
CA LEU A 556 8.55 -16.88 0.59
C LEU A 556 8.51 -15.49 1.30
N PHE A 557 9.31 -14.52 0.89
CA PHE A 557 9.65 -13.36 1.72
C PHE A 557 8.69 -12.16 1.59
N ALA A 558 7.54 -12.34 0.96
CA ALA A 558 6.59 -11.27 0.66
C ALA A 558 5.14 -11.75 0.77
N ALA A 559 4.74 -12.12 1.99
CA ALA A 559 3.34 -12.44 2.28
C ALA A 559 2.52 -11.17 2.47
N SER A 560 1.27 -11.19 2.01
CA SER A 560 0.34 -10.09 2.29
C SER A 560 0.11 -9.99 3.79
N GLY A 561 0.09 -8.79 4.37
CA GLY A 561 -0.03 -8.72 5.83
C GLY A 561 0.43 -7.47 6.53
N VAL A 562 0.46 -7.57 7.86
CA VAL A 562 0.96 -6.55 8.79
C VAL A 562 2.17 -7.11 9.53
N LEU A 563 3.30 -6.41 9.45
CA LEU A 563 4.57 -6.83 10.03
C LEU A 563 5.15 -5.70 10.89
N ALA A 564 5.34 -5.93 12.19
CA ALA A 564 5.99 -4.98 13.10
C ALA A 564 7.18 -5.61 13.87
N PRO A 565 8.15 -6.26 13.20
CA PRO A 565 9.21 -7.01 13.85
C PRO A 565 10.35 -6.13 14.40
N VAL A 566 11.13 -6.71 15.32
CA VAL A 566 12.52 -6.36 15.62
C VAL A 566 13.40 -7.29 14.80
N GLY A 567 14.29 -6.71 13.99
CA GLY A 567 15.20 -7.45 13.12
C GLY A 567 16.39 -8.09 13.85
N ASP A 568 17.15 -8.89 13.11
CA ASP A 568 18.30 -9.63 13.64
C ASP A 568 19.39 -8.73 14.22
N ASN A 569 19.85 -9.05 15.44
CA ASN A 569 20.87 -8.31 16.19
C ASN A 569 20.53 -6.83 16.47
N VAL A 570 19.25 -6.47 16.45
CA VAL A 570 18.75 -5.11 16.75
C VAL A 570 18.40 -4.99 18.24
N VAL A 571 18.53 -3.78 18.80
CA VAL A 571 18.03 -3.45 20.14
C VAL A 571 16.80 -2.56 20.01
N GLY A 572 15.65 -3.03 20.49
CA GLY A 572 14.36 -2.35 20.42
C GLY A 572 13.20 -3.31 20.65
N ASN A 573 12.01 -2.78 20.96
CA ASN A 573 10.80 -3.59 21.07
C ASN A 573 10.03 -3.61 19.74
N GLY A 574 9.29 -4.71 19.50
CA GLY A 574 8.36 -4.86 18.38
C GLY A 574 7.13 -3.96 18.54
N GLY A 575 6.48 -3.63 17.43
CA GLY A 575 5.31 -2.76 17.43
C GLY A 575 4.04 -3.53 17.75
N ASN A 576 3.09 -2.91 18.43
CA ASN A 576 1.78 -3.51 18.68
C ASN A 576 0.92 -3.44 17.42
N ILE A 577 0.05 -4.43 17.23
CA ILE A 577 -0.89 -4.48 16.10
C ILE A 577 -2.30 -4.53 16.66
N GLN A 578 -3.13 -3.56 16.28
CA GLN A 578 -4.57 -3.55 16.58
C GLN A 578 -5.37 -3.55 15.29
N ILE A 579 -6.33 -4.46 15.16
CA ILE A 579 -7.27 -4.52 14.04
C ILE A 579 -8.69 -4.53 14.59
N ARG A 580 -9.50 -3.56 14.16
CA ARG A 580 -10.94 -3.52 14.41
C ARG A 580 -11.68 -3.64 13.09
N SER A 581 -12.56 -4.63 12.94
CA SER A 581 -13.32 -4.79 11.70
C SER A 581 -14.69 -5.45 11.87
N SER A 582 -15.56 -5.34 10.85
CA SER A 582 -16.79 -6.15 10.81
C SER A 582 -16.49 -7.61 10.49
N SER A 583 -15.53 -7.89 9.62
CA SER A 583 -14.97 -9.23 9.39
C SER A 583 -13.47 -9.17 9.12
N LEU A 584 -12.76 -10.25 9.41
CA LEU A 584 -11.32 -10.35 9.17
C LEU A 584 -11.02 -11.70 8.49
N ASP A 585 -10.33 -11.65 7.36
CA ASP A 585 -9.88 -12.84 6.62
C ASP A 585 -8.36 -12.78 6.44
N ILE A 586 -7.66 -13.82 6.89
CA ILE A 586 -6.22 -14.02 6.69
C ILE A 586 -6.02 -15.32 5.90
N LEU A 587 -5.75 -15.18 4.61
CA LEU A 587 -5.90 -16.24 3.63
C LEU A 587 -4.61 -16.48 2.84
N ASP A 588 -4.47 -17.70 2.34
CA ASP A 588 -3.52 -18.05 1.28
C ASP A 588 -2.06 -17.66 1.58
N GLY A 589 -1.62 -17.78 2.83
CA GLY A 589 -0.26 -17.48 3.26
C GLY A 589 -0.03 -16.11 3.89
N ALA A 590 -1.09 -15.31 4.02
CA ALA A 590 -1.04 -13.98 4.62
C ALA A 590 -0.70 -14.01 6.12
N ARG A 591 -0.10 -12.92 6.63
CA ARG A 591 0.49 -12.91 7.99
C ARG A 591 0.21 -11.63 8.77
N ILE A 592 -0.09 -11.76 10.06
CA ILE A 592 -0.14 -10.63 11.01
C ILE A 592 0.87 -10.91 12.12
N VAL A 593 1.99 -10.17 12.13
CA VAL A 593 3.16 -10.54 12.93
C VAL A 593 3.78 -9.35 13.65
N SER A 594 4.00 -9.50 14.94
CA SER A 594 4.93 -8.67 15.72
C SER A 594 5.95 -9.58 16.37
N SER A 595 7.23 -9.48 16.04
CA SER A 595 8.21 -10.46 16.51
C SER A 595 9.52 -9.83 16.95
N ALA A 596 10.34 -10.58 17.69
CA ALA A 596 11.73 -10.22 17.95
C ALA A 596 12.67 -11.28 17.37
N LEU A 597 13.26 -11.01 16.20
CA LEU A 597 14.12 -11.96 15.49
C LEU A 597 15.57 -11.67 15.86
N GLY A 598 16.28 -12.56 16.55
CA GLY A 598 17.72 -12.45 16.83
C GLY A 598 18.20 -11.17 17.56
N GLY A 599 17.31 -10.30 18.03
CA GLY A 599 17.60 -9.01 18.66
C GLY A 599 17.38 -8.99 20.18
N GLN A 600 17.57 -7.84 20.82
CA GLN A 600 17.25 -7.59 22.23
C GLN A 600 16.02 -6.67 22.35
N GLY A 601 14.97 -7.18 22.99
CA GLY A 601 13.71 -6.49 23.22
C GLY A 601 12.51 -7.43 23.03
N ASN A 602 11.35 -7.02 23.54
CA ASN A 602 10.15 -7.85 23.51
C ASN A 602 9.47 -7.76 22.14
N ALA A 603 8.75 -8.82 21.75
CA ALA A 603 7.74 -8.73 20.69
C ALA A 603 6.56 -7.84 21.15
N GLY A 604 5.82 -7.27 20.20
CA GLY A 604 4.65 -6.43 20.48
C GLY A 604 3.36 -7.25 20.56
N ASN A 605 2.34 -6.73 21.23
CA ASN A 605 1.06 -7.41 21.41
C ASN A 605 0.18 -7.31 20.14
N ILE A 606 -0.68 -8.29 19.93
CA ILE A 606 -1.66 -8.30 18.84
C ILE A 606 -3.08 -8.33 19.43
N ASN A 607 -3.92 -7.36 19.06
CA ASN A 607 -5.30 -7.25 19.51
C ASN A 607 -6.26 -7.20 18.31
N LEU A 608 -7.09 -8.22 18.15
CA LEU A 608 -8.04 -8.37 17.04
C LEU A 608 -9.47 -8.30 17.56
N ILE A 609 -10.20 -7.26 17.19
CA ILE A 609 -11.59 -7.01 17.61
C ILE A 609 -12.48 -7.06 16.37
N VAL A 610 -13.13 -8.19 16.16
CA VAL A 610 -13.95 -8.47 14.97
C VAL A 610 -15.43 -8.55 15.39
N VAL A 611 -16.31 -7.76 14.79
CA VAL A 611 -17.73 -7.77 15.17
C VAL A 611 -18.45 -9.02 14.64
N GLY A 612 -18.01 -9.56 13.51
CA GLY A 612 -18.58 -10.70 12.81
C GLY A 612 -17.62 -11.90 12.75
N PRO A 613 -17.51 -12.56 11.57
CA PRO A 613 -16.64 -13.72 11.41
C PRO A 613 -15.16 -13.33 11.29
N PHE A 614 -14.30 -14.10 11.96
CA PHE A 614 -12.86 -14.08 11.77
C PHE A 614 -12.40 -15.44 11.22
N LYS A 615 -11.76 -15.43 10.05
CA LYS A 615 -11.24 -16.64 9.39
C LYS A 615 -9.74 -16.54 9.15
N ILE A 616 -9.04 -17.63 9.45
CA ILE A 616 -7.65 -17.86 9.07
C ILE A 616 -7.58 -19.18 8.32
N GLU A 617 -7.06 -19.16 7.09
CA GLU A 617 -6.98 -20.35 6.25
C GLU A 617 -5.69 -20.32 5.43
N SER A 618 -4.95 -21.43 5.43
CA SER A 618 -3.78 -21.59 4.57
C SER A 618 -4.17 -22.25 3.24
N GLN A 619 -3.43 -21.94 2.17
CA GLN A 619 -3.65 -22.56 0.87
C GLN A 619 -3.10 -24.01 0.85
N LEU A 620 -3.91 -24.93 0.33
CA LEU A 620 -3.54 -26.32 0.07
C LEU A 620 -3.02 -26.43 -1.37
N SER A 621 -1.71 -26.34 -1.59
CA SER A 621 -1.13 -26.77 -2.88
C SER A 621 0.12 -27.61 -2.66
N ASN A 622 0.39 -28.54 -3.58
CA ASN A 622 1.29 -29.71 -3.44
C ASN A 622 2.81 -29.38 -3.34
N GLY A 623 3.21 -28.28 -2.68
CA GLY A 623 4.63 -27.94 -2.44
C GLY A 623 5.03 -28.14 -0.98
N GLU A 624 6.34 -28.18 -0.68
CA GLU A 624 6.93 -28.15 0.68
C GLU A 624 6.33 -27.01 1.52
N VAL A 625 6.46 -26.89 2.85
CA VAL A 625 5.78 -25.82 3.66
C VAL A 625 6.77 -24.88 4.35
N PHE A 626 6.35 -23.67 4.72
CA PHE A 626 7.04 -22.84 5.70
C PHE A 626 6.21 -22.61 6.96
N ALA A 627 6.63 -23.18 8.08
CA ALA A 627 6.06 -22.92 9.40
C ALA A 627 6.94 -21.95 10.19
N ALA A 628 6.36 -20.84 10.64
CA ALA A 628 6.96 -20.00 11.67
C ALA A 628 6.71 -20.66 13.04
N GLY A 629 7.46 -21.72 13.34
CA GLY A 629 7.29 -22.49 14.58
C GLY A 629 7.59 -23.96 14.32
N ARG A 630 8.51 -24.54 15.09
CA ARG A 630 8.81 -25.98 14.98
C ARG A 630 7.59 -26.75 15.49
N SER A 631 6.85 -27.37 14.56
CA SER A 631 5.72 -28.25 14.86
C SER A 631 6.14 -29.31 15.87
N ALA A 632 5.28 -29.51 16.87
CA ALA A 632 5.50 -30.32 18.05
C ALA A 632 5.51 -31.84 17.85
N LEU A 633 5.17 -32.33 16.65
CA LEU A 633 4.94 -33.76 16.40
C LEU A 633 6.07 -34.46 15.63
N ASN A 634 7.10 -33.74 15.16
CA ASN A 634 8.26 -34.37 14.52
C ASN A 634 9.52 -33.53 14.69
N GLU A 635 10.57 -34.15 15.23
CA GLU A 635 11.84 -33.49 15.59
C GLU A 635 12.69 -32.99 14.40
N ASP A 636 12.26 -33.17 13.16
CA ASP A 636 13.09 -32.97 11.96
C ASP A 636 12.68 -31.80 11.05
N ILE A 637 11.74 -30.95 11.46
CA ILE A 637 11.29 -29.85 10.60
C ILE A 637 12.23 -28.63 10.74
N ASN A 638 13.37 -28.70 10.07
CA ASN A 638 14.16 -27.54 9.62
C ASN A 638 13.49 -26.96 8.37
N LEU A 639 12.43 -26.17 8.49
CA LEU A 639 11.81 -25.49 7.34
C LEU A 639 12.34 -24.06 7.21
N ILE A 640 13.61 -23.96 6.85
CA ILE A 640 14.14 -22.79 6.16
C ILE A 640 14.77 -23.31 4.88
N GLU A 641 13.95 -23.68 3.91
CA GLU A 641 14.29 -23.73 2.47
C GLU A 641 13.05 -24.18 1.67
N SER A 642 12.49 -23.28 0.85
CA SER A 642 11.61 -23.55 -0.32
C SER A 642 10.23 -24.28 -0.19
N GLY A 643 9.26 -23.78 0.59
CA GLY A 643 7.85 -24.25 0.63
C GLY A 643 6.68 -23.22 0.43
N GLN A 644 5.45 -23.64 0.72
CA GLN A 644 4.16 -22.99 0.63
C GLN A 644 3.94 -22.11 1.87
N PRO A 645 3.26 -20.98 1.73
CA PRO A 645 3.08 -20.05 2.83
C PRO A 645 1.91 -20.46 3.74
N ILE A 646 2.16 -20.58 5.05
CA ILE A 646 1.10 -20.71 6.06
C ILE A 646 0.52 -19.34 6.39
N SER A 647 -0.79 -19.28 6.54
CA SER A 647 -1.50 -18.13 7.11
C SER A 647 -1.44 -18.16 8.64
N PHE A 648 -0.94 -17.11 9.28
CA PHE A 648 -0.86 -17.08 10.75
C PHE A 648 -0.91 -15.67 11.37
N VAL A 649 -1.30 -15.64 12.65
CA VAL A 649 -1.14 -14.50 13.54
C VAL A 649 -0.08 -14.86 14.58
N GLY A 650 0.96 -14.04 14.73
CA GLY A 650 2.10 -14.40 15.57
C GLY A 650 2.72 -13.25 16.33
N SER A 651 2.86 -13.40 17.65
CA SER A 651 3.68 -12.56 18.51
C SER A 651 4.78 -13.34 19.23
N PHE A 652 5.97 -13.45 18.63
CA PHE A 652 6.97 -14.42 19.08
C PHE A 652 8.41 -13.88 19.07
N THR A 653 9.28 -14.52 19.84
CA THR A 653 10.73 -14.26 19.79
C THR A 653 11.46 -15.39 19.09
N GLY A 654 12.35 -15.04 18.16
CA GLY A 654 13.11 -15.96 17.32
C GLY A 654 14.36 -16.52 18.01
N PRO A 655 15.02 -17.51 17.39
CA PRO A 655 16.27 -18.08 17.92
C PRO A 655 17.35 -17.01 18.15
N GLY A 656 17.97 -17.03 19.32
CA GLY A 656 19.02 -16.09 19.70
C GLY A 656 18.54 -14.69 20.11
N ALA A 657 17.23 -14.41 20.06
CA ALA A 657 16.66 -13.18 20.61
C ALA A 657 16.65 -13.20 22.15
N ILE A 658 16.69 -12.02 22.78
CA ILE A 658 16.52 -11.83 24.22
C ILE A 658 15.34 -10.88 24.44
N GLY A 659 14.23 -11.41 24.92
CA GLY A 659 12.98 -10.69 25.16
C GLY A 659 11.79 -11.65 25.26
N ASN A 660 10.70 -11.17 25.82
CA ASN A 660 9.46 -11.94 25.93
C ASN A 660 8.69 -11.93 24.60
N GLY A 661 7.92 -13.00 24.35
CA GLY A 661 6.82 -12.98 23.38
C GLY A 661 5.74 -12.01 23.82
N GLY A 662 4.97 -11.49 22.86
CA GLY A 662 3.84 -10.59 23.15
C GLY A 662 2.52 -11.36 23.16
N ASP A 663 1.52 -10.79 23.81
CA ASP A 663 0.21 -11.43 23.96
C ASP A 663 -0.62 -11.32 22.68
N ILE A 664 -1.51 -12.30 22.46
CA ILE A 664 -2.52 -12.26 21.40
C ILE A 664 -3.91 -12.25 22.05
N GLU A 665 -4.68 -11.19 21.84
CA GLU A 665 -6.09 -11.10 22.25
C GLU A 665 -7.00 -11.06 21.01
N ILE A 666 -8.01 -11.94 20.98
CA ILE A 666 -8.98 -12.05 19.90
C ILE A 666 -10.39 -11.96 20.49
N SER A 667 -11.24 -11.10 19.93
CA SER A 667 -12.67 -11.05 20.18
C SER A 667 -13.45 -11.13 18.87
N ALA A 668 -14.34 -12.13 18.71
CA ALA A 668 -15.12 -12.31 17.48
C ALA A 668 -16.49 -12.96 17.73
N ASN A 669 -17.43 -12.91 16.76
CA ASN A 669 -18.64 -13.75 16.85
C ASN A 669 -18.31 -15.22 16.60
N THR A 670 -17.51 -15.49 15.57
CA THR A 670 -17.02 -16.83 15.22
C THR A 670 -15.55 -16.75 14.86
N LEU A 671 -14.78 -17.76 15.26
CA LEU A 671 -13.39 -17.94 14.83
C LEU A 671 -13.25 -19.27 14.10
N THR A 672 -12.68 -19.24 12.91
CA THR A 672 -12.43 -20.44 12.10
C THR A 672 -10.97 -20.47 11.67
N VAL A 673 -10.21 -21.44 12.17
CA VAL A 673 -8.80 -21.68 11.84
C VAL A 673 -8.69 -23.00 11.08
N LEU A 674 -8.35 -22.91 9.79
CA LEU A 674 -8.43 -24.02 8.84
C LEU A 674 -7.08 -24.37 8.21
N ASN A 675 -6.97 -25.63 7.77
CA ASN A 675 -5.95 -26.10 6.83
C ASN A 675 -4.49 -25.82 7.29
N GLY A 676 -4.20 -25.97 8.57
CA GLY A 676 -2.85 -25.76 9.13
C GLY A 676 -2.53 -24.30 9.48
N ALA A 677 -3.52 -23.40 9.48
CA ALA A 677 -3.36 -22.04 9.95
C ALA A 677 -3.07 -21.95 11.47
N GLN A 678 -2.39 -20.88 11.92
CA GLN A 678 -1.82 -20.85 13.28
C GLN A 678 -2.02 -19.52 14.02
N LEU A 679 -2.16 -19.62 15.36
CA LEU A 679 -2.05 -18.52 16.33
C LEU A 679 -0.86 -18.78 17.26
N ILE A 680 0.09 -17.85 17.36
CA ILE A 680 1.44 -18.14 17.88
C ILE A 680 1.93 -17.08 18.86
N SER A 681 2.24 -17.44 20.10
CA SER A 681 2.84 -16.51 21.08
C SER A 681 4.13 -17.06 21.73
N SER A 682 4.99 -17.70 20.93
CA SER A 682 6.12 -18.49 21.43
C SER A 682 7.43 -17.72 21.66
N THR A 683 8.35 -18.32 22.41
CA THR A 683 9.75 -17.90 22.56
C THR A 683 10.72 -18.99 22.12
N LEU A 684 11.56 -18.68 21.14
CA LEU A 684 12.65 -19.52 20.64
C LEU A 684 14.04 -19.07 21.13
N GLY A 685 14.12 -17.94 21.84
CA GLY A 685 15.31 -17.35 22.44
C GLY A 685 15.30 -17.37 23.97
N GLU A 686 15.70 -16.26 24.60
CA GLU A 686 15.64 -16.05 26.05
C GLU A 686 14.51 -15.08 26.40
N GLY A 687 13.50 -15.55 27.15
CA GLY A 687 12.34 -14.80 27.61
C GLY A 687 11.11 -15.71 27.75
N ASN A 688 10.09 -15.21 28.43
CA ASN A 688 8.82 -15.94 28.57
C ASN A 688 8.03 -15.88 27.26
N ALA A 689 7.24 -16.91 26.98
CA ALA A 689 6.23 -16.87 25.92
C ALA A 689 5.02 -16.01 26.38
N GLY A 690 4.28 -15.43 25.44
CA GLY A 690 3.12 -14.59 25.76
C GLY A 690 1.82 -15.39 25.89
N ASP A 691 0.79 -14.76 26.43
CA ASP A 691 -0.52 -15.36 26.62
C ASP A 691 -1.39 -15.25 25.34
N ILE A 692 -2.26 -16.22 25.11
CA ILE A 692 -3.28 -16.18 24.05
C ILE A 692 -4.67 -16.18 24.67
N ILE A 693 -5.43 -15.12 24.43
CA ILE A 693 -6.79 -14.91 24.96
C ILE A 693 -7.76 -14.85 23.79
N ILE A 694 -8.70 -15.79 23.73
CA ILE A 694 -9.68 -15.91 22.65
C ILE A 694 -11.09 -15.83 23.25
N LYS A 695 -11.85 -14.80 22.89
CA LYS A 695 -13.22 -14.56 23.35
C LYS A 695 -14.18 -14.58 22.16
N ILE A 696 -14.83 -15.72 21.95
CA ILE A 696 -15.76 -15.94 20.85
C ILE A 696 -17.18 -15.88 21.39
N ARG A 697 -18.10 -15.24 20.66
CA ARG A 697 -19.50 -15.18 21.10
C ARG A 697 -20.22 -16.52 20.89
N ASP A 698 -20.02 -17.12 19.72
CA ASP A 698 -20.77 -18.27 19.24
C ASP A 698 -19.82 -19.49 19.15
N LEU A 699 -19.18 -19.71 18.00
CA LEU A 699 -18.44 -20.94 17.71
C LEU A 699 -16.96 -20.70 17.37
N ALA A 700 -16.07 -21.40 18.05
CA ALA A 700 -14.66 -21.52 17.71
C ALA A 700 -14.38 -22.86 17.01
N ILE A 701 -13.84 -22.84 15.80
CA ILE A 701 -13.48 -24.03 15.01
C ILE A 701 -11.99 -24.03 14.74
N PHE A 702 -11.31 -25.11 15.14
CA PHE A 702 -9.95 -25.43 14.74
C PHE A 702 -10.02 -26.75 13.98
N ASP A 703 -9.89 -26.67 12.67
CA ASP A 703 -10.10 -27.81 11.79
C ASP A 703 -8.93 -27.97 10.83
N GLY A 704 -8.40 -29.17 10.78
CA GLY A 704 -7.60 -29.62 9.67
C GLY A 704 -6.10 -29.72 9.94
N PHE A 705 -5.52 -30.62 9.16
CA PHE A 705 -4.11 -30.79 8.97
C PHE A 705 -3.75 -30.34 7.56
N ASN A 706 -2.59 -29.72 7.39
CA ASN A 706 -1.92 -29.62 6.11
C ASN A 706 -1.00 -30.83 5.98
N THR A 707 -1.37 -31.81 5.13
CA THR A 707 -0.54 -32.98 4.84
C THR A 707 0.22 -32.75 3.54
N ILE A 708 1.54 -32.60 3.62
CA ILE A 708 2.42 -32.44 2.45
C ILE A 708 3.42 -33.59 2.39
N ASP A 709 3.48 -34.23 1.21
CA ASP A 709 4.29 -35.41 0.89
C ASP A 709 4.17 -36.56 1.90
N GLU A 710 2.95 -36.82 2.40
CA GLU A 710 2.64 -37.86 3.40
C GLU A 710 3.48 -37.78 4.70
N LYS A 711 4.20 -36.67 4.95
CA LYS A 711 5.20 -36.55 6.01
C LYS A 711 5.12 -35.28 6.84
N VAL A 712 4.79 -34.14 6.24
CA VAL A 712 4.67 -32.87 6.98
C VAL A 712 3.20 -32.64 7.28
N VAL A 713 2.84 -32.76 8.55
CA VAL A 713 1.48 -32.57 9.07
C VAL A 713 1.49 -31.29 9.91
N LEU A 714 0.95 -30.19 9.37
CA LEU A 714 0.78 -28.96 10.14
C LEU A 714 -0.66 -28.83 10.60
N GLN A 715 -0.83 -28.75 11.90
CA GLN A 715 -2.14 -28.66 12.54
C GLN A 715 -2.64 -27.22 12.53
N SER A 716 -3.94 -27.06 12.29
CA SER A 716 -4.65 -25.84 12.67
C SER A 716 -4.53 -25.69 14.19
N SER A 717 -3.80 -24.68 14.66
CA SER A 717 -3.31 -24.69 16.04
C SER A 717 -3.24 -23.32 16.71
N VAL A 718 -3.42 -23.34 18.02
CA VAL A 718 -3.12 -22.23 18.93
C VAL A 718 -1.99 -22.68 19.83
N PHE A 719 -0.86 -21.99 19.80
CA PHE A 719 0.25 -22.36 20.65
C PHE A 719 1.03 -21.19 21.23
N THR A 720 1.36 -21.35 22.51
CA THR A 720 2.30 -20.50 23.25
C THR A 720 3.34 -21.44 23.85
N SER A 721 4.58 -21.33 23.37
CA SER A 721 5.62 -22.31 23.68
C SER A 721 6.97 -21.69 23.95
N VAL A 722 7.73 -22.30 24.86
CA VAL A 722 9.18 -22.10 24.95
C VAL A 722 9.88 -23.28 24.28
N GLU A 723 10.57 -23.03 23.17
CA GLU A 723 11.12 -24.10 22.31
C GLU A 723 12.42 -24.74 22.87
N ARG A 724 12.87 -25.84 22.26
CA ARG A 724 14.08 -26.56 22.70
C ARG A 724 15.30 -25.63 22.64
N SER A 725 16.04 -25.53 23.75
CA SER A 725 17.16 -24.60 23.96
C SER A 725 16.80 -23.15 24.27
N ALA A 726 15.52 -22.79 24.26
CA ALA A 726 15.04 -21.51 24.76
C ALA A 726 14.98 -21.50 26.29
N ILE A 727 14.99 -20.30 26.89
CA ILE A 727 14.98 -20.08 28.34
C ILE A 727 13.80 -19.18 28.69
N GLY A 728 12.86 -19.68 29.47
CA GLY A 728 11.68 -18.93 29.94
C GLY A 728 10.54 -19.88 30.27
N ASP A 729 9.45 -19.31 30.80
CA ASP A 729 8.22 -20.04 31.07
C ASP A 729 7.24 -19.94 29.88
N GLY A 730 6.45 -20.99 29.67
CA GLY A 730 5.38 -21.01 28.67
C GLY A 730 4.22 -20.09 29.06
N GLY A 731 3.58 -19.47 28.06
CA GLY A 731 2.40 -18.63 28.28
C GLY A 731 1.12 -19.46 28.39
N ASN A 732 0.04 -18.81 28.80
CA ASN A 732 -1.26 -19.44 29.03
C ASN A 732 -2.18 -19.28 27.82
N ILE A 733 -3.15 -20.19 27.71
CA ILE A 733 -4.26 -20.08 26.76
C ILE A 733 -5.57 -19.97 27.53
N LEU A 734 -6.35 -18.91 27.24
CA LEU A 734 -7.73 -18.75 27.70
C LEU A 734 -8.65 -18.72 26.49
N LEU A 735 -9.62 -19.63 26.43
CA LEU A 735 -10.66 -19.64 25.40
C LEU A 735 -12.05 -19.57 26.05
N GLU A 736 -12.83 -18.56 25.67
CA GLU A 736 -14.23 -18.38 26.04
C GLU A 736 -15.10 -18.48 24.78
N ALA A 737 -16.13 -19.34 24.76
CA ALA A 737 -17.07 -19.45 23.64
C ALA A 737 -18.47 -19.97 24.06
N GLU A 738 -19.45 -19.97 23.14
CA GLU A 738 -20.66 -20.79 23.33
C GLU A 738 -20.28 -22.26 23.16
N SER A 739 -19.68 -22.60 22.01
CA SER A 739 -19.17 -23.95 21.72
C SER A 739 -17.81 -23.91 21.03
N MET A 740 -17.07 -25.01 21.13
CA MET A 740 -15.77 -25.20 20.51
C MET A 740 -15.70 -26.54 19.78
N ARG A 741 -15.12 -26.52 18.57
CA ARG A 741 -14.81 -27.71 17.76
C ARG A 741 -13.32 -27.84 17.52
N LEU A 742 -12.76 -29.00 17.87
CA LEU A 742 -11.40 -29.42 17.55
C LEU A 742 -11.50 -30.65 16.65
N THR A 743 -11.38 -30.45 15.33
CA THR A 743 -11.58 -31.53 14.37
C THR A 743 -10.35 -31.76 13.52
N ASN A 744 -10.17 -32.99 13.03
CA ASN A 744 -9.13 -33.34 12.06
C ASN A 744 -7.76 -32.75 12.45
N GLY A 745 -7.33 -32.92 13.70
CA GLY A 745 -6.02 -32.45 14.17
C GLY A 745 -5.96 -31.08 14.80
N GLY A 746 -7.09 -30.42 15.04
CA GLY A 746 -7.12 -29.14 15.74
C GLY A 746 -6.42 -29.23 17.11
N THR A 747 -5.56 -28.25 17.42
CA THR A 747 -4.69 -28.31 18.61
C THR A 747 -4.69 -27.00 19.44
N LEU A 748 -4.81 -27.14 20.77
CA LEU A 748 -4.47 -26.12 21.78
C LEU A 748 -3.20 -26.56 22.54
N ASN A 749 -2.15 -25.75 22.55
CA ASN A 749 -0.84 -26.15 23.11
C ASN A 749 -0.14 -25.05 23.93
N ALA A 750 0.01 -25.26 25.24
CA ALA A 750 0.75 -24.36 26.14
C ALA A 750 1.96 -25.08 26.77
N ARG A 751 3.05 -25.23 26.01
CA ARG A 751 4.20 -26.08 26.38
C ARG A 751 5.49 -25.32 26.72
N SER A 752 6.39 -25.99 27.42
CA SER A 752 7.79 -25.59 27.59
C SER A 752 8.71 -26.77 27.29
N LEU A 753 9.30 -26.78 26.10
CA LEU A 753 10.38 -27.69 25.72
C LEU A 753 11.76 -27.24 26.23
N GLY A 754 11.83 -26.02 26.79
CA GLY A 754 13.00 -25.48 27.48
C GLY A 754 13.07 -25.91 28.96
N ASN A 755 13.78 -25.13 29.77
CA ASN A 755 13.95 -25.39 31.21
C ASN A 755 12.83 -24.81 32.09
N GLY A 756 11.91 -23.99 31.56
CA GLY A 756 10.86 -23.34 32.34
C GLY A 756 9.58 -24.16 32.47
N LEU A 757 8.62 -23.62 33.20
CA LEU A 757 7.30 -24.20 33.43
C LEU A 757 6.47 -24.18 32.14
N ALA A 758 5.63 -25.20 31.95
CA ALA A 758 4.58 -25.13 30.93
C ALA A 758 3.48 -24.16 31.38
N GLY A 759 2.80 -23.52 30.43
CA GLY A 759 1.67 -22.64 30.74
C GLY A 759 0.36 -23.41 30.89
N ASN A 760 -0.66 -22.73 31.40
CA ASN A 760 -1.97 -23.33 31.66
C ASN A 760 -2.92 -23.17 30.47
N ILE A 761 -3.88 -24.09 30.33
CA ILE A 761 -4.99 -23.97 29.37
C ILE A 761 -6.30 -23.90 30.15
N THR A 762 -7.09 -22.86 29.89
CA THR A 762 -8.45 -22.70 30.43
C THR A 762 -9.43 -22.55 29.28
N VAL A 763 -10.44 -23.42 29.24
CA VAL A 763 -11.52 -23.40 28.25
C VAL A 763 -12.86 -23.25 28.96
N LEU A 764 -13.59 -22.17 28.67
CA LEU A 764 -14.87 -21.83 29.28
C LEU A 764 -15.94 -21.77 28.19
N LEU A 765 -16.78 -22.81 28.12
CA LEU A 765 -17.84 -22.96 27.13
C LEU A 765 -19.20 -22.93 27.81
N ARG A 766 -20.20 -22.36 27.13
CA ARG A 766 -21.58 -22.34 27.64
C ARG A 766 -22.38 -23.58 27.26
N ASP A 767 -22.01 -24.20 26.15
CA ASP A 767 -22.69 -25.36 25.57
C ASP A 767 -21.70 -26.54 25.46
N ALA A 768 -20.95 -26.69 24.37
CA ALA A 768 -20.20 -27.94 24.14
C ALA A 768 -18.74 -27.77 23.70
N LEU A 769 -17.88 -28.66 24.21
CA LEU A 769 -16.62 -29.05 23.58
C LEU A 769 -16.86 -30.31 22.73
N GLU A 770 -16.69 -30.20 21.42
CA GLU A 770 -16.73 -31.32 20.48
C GLU A 770 -15.34 -31.53 19.87
N ALA A 771 -14.62 -32.55 20.34
CA ALA A 771 -13.34 -32.95 19.79
C ALA A 771 -13.50 -34.25 18.97
N ASN A 772 -13.02 -34.24 17.73
CA ASN A 772 -12.92 -35.41 16.86
C ASN A 772 -11.51 -35.43 16.25
N ASN A 773 -10.65 -36.30 16.75
CA ASN A 773 -9.20 -36.27 16.48
C ASN A 773 -8.57 -34.91 16.84
N GLY A 774 -8.90 -34.37 18.02
CA GLY A 774 -8.40 -33.09 18.53
C GLY A 774 -7.44 -33.24 19.71
N LEU A 775 -6.54 -32.27 19.92
CA LEU A 775 -5.56 -32.31 21.02
C LEU A 775 -5.59 -31.04 21.88
N ILE A 776 -5.72 -31.21 23.20
CA ILE A 776 -5.51 -30.15 24.19
C ILE A 776 -4.33 -30.56 25.07
N THR A 777 -3.23 -29.81 25.04
CA THR A 777 -2.03 -30.23 25.77
C THR A 777 -1.22 -29.13 26.43
N THR A 778 -0.74 -29.43 27.63
CA THR A 778 0.37 -28.73 28.27
C THR A 778 1.50 -29.72 28.46
N ALA A 779 2.74 -29.32 28.17
CA ALA A 779 3.87 -30.23 28.29
C ALA A 779 5.11 -29.50 28.75
N SER A 780 5.86 -30.07 29.70
CA SER A 780 7.20 -29.61 30.07
C SER A 780 8.24 -30.69 29.80
N ALA A 781 9.39 -30.29 29.24
CA ALA A 781 10.50 -31.22 29.03
C ALA A 781 11.19 -31.62 30.34
N PHE A 782 11.37 -30.68 31.28
CA PHE A 782 12.21 -30.87 32.48
C PHE A 782 11.63 -30.32 33.80
N SER A 783 10.62 -29.46 33.72
CA SER A 783 10.07 -28.73 34.87
C SER A 783 8.70 -29.31 35.23
N SER A 784 7.66 -28.50 35.39
CA SER A 784 6.30 -28.96 35.71
C SER A 784 5.32 -28.72 34.56
N GLY A 785 4.37 -29.64 34.40
CA GLY A 785 3.26 -29.53 33.44
C GLY A 785 2.26 -28.45 33.86
N GLY A 786 1.53 -27.92 32.88
CA GLY A 786 0.54 -26.87 33.09
C GLY A 786 -0.83 -27.43 33.47
N GLN A 787 -1.60 -26.67 34.23
CA GLN A 787 -2.99 -27.03 34.52
C GLN A 787 -3.85 -26.94 33.25
N ILE A 788 -4.76 -27.90 33.09
CA ILE A 788 -5.83 -27.85 32.08
C ILE A 788 -7.17 -27.80 32.81
N SER A 789 -7.94 -26.74 32.59
CA SER A 789 -9.28 -26.56 33.15
C SER A 789 -10.29 -26.36 32.03
N ILE A 790 -11.30 -27.22 31.94
CA ILE A 790 -12.36 -27.14 30.94
C ILE A 790 -13.70 -27.11 31.67
N GLU A 791 -14.51 -26.08 31.41
CA GLU A 791 -15.88 -25.94 31.87
C GLU A 791 -16.81 -25.86 30.65
N ALA A 792 -17.81 -26.72 30.56
CA ALA A 792 -18.80 -26.77 29.49
C ALA A 792 -20.13 -27.38 29.98
N ASP A 793 -21.23 -27.28 29.23
CA ASP A 793 -22.41 -28.11 29.51
C ASP A 793 -22.12 -29.57 29.15
N TRP A 794 -21.40 -29.77 28.04
CA TRP A 794 -21.07 -31.07 27.49
C TRP A 794 -19.63 -31.14 26.98
N VAL A 795 -18.96 -32.27 27.22
CA VAL A 795 -17.65 -32.59 26.64
C VAL A 795 -17.77 -33.92 25.88
N ALA A 796 -17.54 -33.89 24.58
CA ALA A 796 -17.43 -35.07 23.73
C ALA A 796 -16.02 -35.18 23.13
N LEU A 797 -15.35 -36.27 23.46
CA LEU A 797 -14.07 -36.67 22.89
C LEU A 797 -14.31 -37.92 22.03
N GLU A 798 -14.09 -37.77 20.73
CA GLU A 798 -14.25 -38.84 19.74
C GLU A 798 -12.99 -39.00 18.90
N ASP A 799 -12.80 -40.19 18.35
CA ASP A 799 -11.75 -40.54 17.38
C ASP A 799 -10.35 -40.01 17.73
N ASN A 800 -9.69 -40.59 18.74
CA ASN A 800 -8.33 -40.25 19.19
C ASN A 800 -8.20 -38.78 19.66
N SER A 801 -9.22 -38.28 20.39
CA SER A 801 -9.18 -36.94 20.97
C SER A 801 -8.58 -36.95 22.37
N ASP A 802 -7.53 -36.17 22.59
CA ASP A 802 -6.71 -36.27 23.80
C ASP A 802 -6.63 -34.97 24.59
N ILE A 803 -6.65 -35.11 25.92
CA ILE A 803 -6.38 -34.05 26.89
C ILE A 803 -5.17 -34.46 27.73
N VAL A 804 -4.03 -33.82 27.51
CA VAL A 804 -2.74 -34.27 28.03
C VAL A 804 -1.99 -33.16 28.76
N SER A 805 -1.75 -33.33 30.06
CA SER A 805 -0.74 -32.58 30.80
C SER A 805 0.42 -33.50 31.14
N GLN A 806 1.62 -33.21 30.65
CA GLN A 806 2.76 -34.12 30.83
C GLN A 806 4.09 -33.45 31.17
N VAL A 807 4.90 -34.17 31.94
CA VAL A 807 6.34 -33.90 32.12
C VAL A 807 7.14 -35.06 31.54
N LEU A 808 7.92 -34.80 30.49
CA LEU A 808 8.67 -35.84 29.75
C LEU A 808 9.81 -36.39 30.61
N LEU A 809 10.63 -35.51 31.18
CA LEU A 809 11.79 -35.88 32.01
C LEU A 809 11.85 -34.96 33.25
N GLY A 810 12.49 -35.42 34.32
CA GLY A 810 12.71 -34.59 35.50
C GLY A 810 11.63 -34.69 36.59
N GLN A 811 11.94 -34.12 37.75
CA GLN A 811 11.20 -34.34 39.01
C GLN A 811 9.98 -33.43 39.20
N GLY A 812 9.61 -32.61 38.21
CA GLY A 812 8.47 -31.72 38.36
C GLY A 812 7.12 -32.43 38.33
N LYS A 813 6.07 -31.73 38.74
CA LYS A 813 4.73 -32.30 38.85
C LYS A 813 4.03 -32.26 37.49
N GLY A 814 3.31 -33.31 37.14
CA GLY A 814 2.30 -33.28 36.07
C GLY A 814 1.23 -32.26 36.40
N GLY A 815 0.71 -31.55 35.41
CA GLY A 815 -0.32 -30.55 35.66
C GLY A 815 -1.67 -31.20 35.98
N ASP A 816 -2.45 -30.54 36.82
CA ASP A 816 -3.78 -31.03 37.17
C ASP A 816 -4.75 -30.83 35.99
N ILE A 817 -5.63 -31.79 35.76
CA ILE A 817 -6.69 -31.73 34.75
C ILE A 817 -8.04 -31.69 35.47
N SER A 818 -8.85 -30.66 35.20
CA SER A 818 -10.20 -30.50 35.74
C SER A 818 -11.19 -30.35 34.60
N LEU A 819 -12.14 -31.28 34.50
CA LEU A 819 -13.26 -31.22 33.56
C LEU A 819 -14.56 -31.05 34.34
N VAL A 820 -15.24 -29.92 34.14
CA VAL A 820 -16.53 -29.59 34.75
C VAL A 820 -17.60 -29.59 33.65
N ALA A 821 -18.52 -30.56 33.69
CA ALA A 821 -19.58 -30.68 32.70
C ALA A 821 -20.81 -31.44 33.19
N ASN A 822 -21.99 -31.22 32.60
CA ASN A 822 -23.17 -32.05 32.94
C ASN A 822 -22.98 -33.52 32.54
N ALA A 823 -22.30 -33.78 31.43
CA ALA A 823 -21.79 -35.10 31.07
C ALA A 823 -20.50 -35.03 30.25
N ILE A 824 -19.68 -36.07 30.39
CA ILE A 824 -18.43 -36.26 29.66
C ILE A 824 -18.51 -37.59 28.90
N LEU A 825 -18.31 -37.53 27.58
CA LEU A 825 -18.20 -38.67 26.69
C LEU A 825 -16.78 -38.81 26.16
N ALA A 826 -16.24 -40.01 26.21
CA ALA A 826 -14.99 -40.38 25.56
C ALA A 826 -15.20 -41.70 24.79
N PHE A 827 -14.90 -41.70 23.50
CA PHE A 827 -15.05 -42.84 22.60
C PHE A 827 -13.83 -42.98 21.69
N SER A 828 -13.69 -44.14 21.04
CA SER A 828 -12.70 -44.35 19.96
C SER A 828 -11.27 -43.91 20.33
N ASP A 829 -10.70 -44.44 21.41
CA ASP A 829 -9.30 -44.19 21.81
C ASP A 829 -8.99 -42.76 22.30
N SER A 830 -9.99 -42.05 22.82
CA SER A 830 -9.82 -40.69 23.36
C SER A 830 -9.31 -40.71 24.81
N ASP A 831 -8.18 -40.04 25.09
CA ASP A 831 -7.46 -40.16 26.36
C ASP A 831 -7.43 -38.87 27.22
N ILE A 832 -7.35 -39.05 28.55
CA ILE A 832 -7.15 -37.97 29.54
C ILE A 832 -5.95 -38.31 30.44
N LEU A 833 -4.82 -37.65 30.23
CA LEU A 833 -3.52 -38.05 30.79
C LEU A 833 -2.85 -36.90 31.56
N ALA A 834 -2.59 -37.07 32.85
CA ALA A 834 -1.89 -36.11 33.73
C ALA A 834 -0.59 -36.71 34.27
N PHE A 835 0.42 -36.83 33.41
CA PHE A 835 1.59 -37.68 33.65
C PHE A 835 2.86 -36.92 34.06
N ALA A 836 3.73 -37.55 34.86
CA ALA A 836 5.11 -37.10 35.05
C ALA A 836 6.07 -38.26 35.32
N GLN A 837 6.96 -38.58 34.37
CA GLN A 837 7.76 -39.82 34.41
C GLN A 837 8.57 -39.97 35.69
N ASP A 838 9.41 -38.99 35.99
CA ASP A 838 10.31 -39.04 37.13
C ASP A 838 9.75 -38.27 38.35
N GLY A 839 8.62 -37.57 38.20
CA GLY A 839 8.01 -36.69 39.20
C GLY A 839 6.67 -37.21 39.74
N GLN A 840 5.87 -36.31 40.31
CA GLN A 840 4.51 -36.65 40.75
C GLN A 840 3.51 -36.40 39.61
N GLY A 841 2.68 -37.39 39.25
CA GLY A 841 1.58 -37.20 38.30
C GLY A 841 0.55 -36.17 38.78
N GLY A 842 -0.17 -35.55 37.86
CA GLY A 842 -1.20 -34.56 38.16
C GLY A 842 -2.48 -35.20 38.71
N ASN A 843 -3.33 -34.42 39.37
CA ASN A 843 -4.67 -34.87 39.74
C ASN A 843 -5.60 -34.73 38.54
N ILE A 844 -6.50 -35.69 38.35
CA ILE A 844 -7.56 -35.63 37.35
C ILE A 844 -8.90 -35.57 38.08
N ILE A 845 -9.68 -34.52 37.83
CA ILE A 845 -11.00 -34.31 38.44
C ILE A 845 -12.04 -34.27 37.31
N LEU A 846 -12.96 -35.22 37.32
CA LEU A 846 -14.14 -35.24 36.45
C LEU A 846 -15.35 -34.84 37.29
N ASP A 847 -15.62 -33.53 37.37
CA ASP A 847 -16.79 -33.00 38.06
C ASP A 847 -17.98 -33.00 37.11
N THR A 848 -18.67 -34.14 37.08
CA THR A 848 -19.78 -34.37 36.18
C THR A 848 -20.84 -35.28 36.78
N ARG A 849 -22.05 -35.28 36.22
CA ARG A 849 -23.11 -36.21 36.66
C ARG A 849 -22.88 -37.63 36.13
N ALA A 850 -22.27 -37.74 34.95
CA ALA A 850 -21.99 -39.01 34.30
C ALA A 850 -20.77 -38.91 33.39
N PHE A 851 -19.90 -39.91 33.48
CA PHE A 851 -18.79 -40.13 32.57
C PHE A 851 -19.02 -41.45 31.82
N PHE A 852 -18.96 -41.42 30.48
CA PHE A 852 -19.04 -42.61 29.64
C PHE A 852 -17.73 -42.73 28.85
N GLY A 853 -16.93 -43.74 29.18
CA GLY A 853 -15.69 -44.07 28.46
C GLY A 853 -15.80 -45.44 27.81
N GLU A 854 -15.60 -45.51 26.50
CA GLU A 854 -15.59 -46.79 25.78
C GLU A 854 -14.42 -47.68 26.22
N ASN A 855 -14.75 -48.89 26.70
CA ASN A 855 -13.78 -49.86 27.18
C ASN A 855 -12.79 -49.30 28.23
N TYR A 856 -13.21 -48.27 28.97
CA TYR A 856 -12.38 -47.59 29.96
C TYR A 856 -11.82 -48.56 31.00
N GLN A 857 -10.50 -48.56 31.16
CA GLN A 857 -9.78 -49.29 32.20
C GLN A 857 -8.76 -48.38 32.88
N PRO A 858 -8.80 -48.21 34.21
CA PRO A 858 -7.74 -47.50 34.91
C PRO A 858 -6.38 -48.17 34.66
N ALA A 859 -5.42 -47.42 34.14
CA ALA A 859 -4.08 -47.92 33.90
C ALA A 859 -3.29 -48.00 35.24
N PRO A 860 -2.51 -49.07 35.48
CA PRO A 860 -1.72 -49.22 36.70
C PRO A 860 -0.70 -48.09 36.92
N SER A 861 -0.32 -47.84 38.18
CA SER A 861 0.80 -46.94 38.50
C SER A 861 2.10 -47.45 37.86
N GLY A 862 2.83 -46.56 37.18
CA GLY A 862 4.09 -46.88 36.50
C GLY A 862 3.94 -47.41 35.08
N THR A 863 2.73 -47.38 34.50
CA THR A 863 2.52 -47.63 33.06
C THR A 863 3.23 -46.57 32.24
N ASP A 864 3.88 -46.99 31.15
CA ASP A 864 4.45 -46.10 30.15
C ASP A 864 3.33 -45.36 29.39
N PRO A 865 3.25 -44.03 29.44
CA PRO A 865 2.20 -43.25 28.76
C PRO A 865 2.16 -43.50 27.26
N LEU A 866 3.31 -43.80 26.65
CA LEU A 866 3.41 -44.06 25.21
C LEU A 866 2.66 -45.33 24.80
N THR A 867 2.18 -46.14 25.75
CA THR A 867 1.36 -47.33 25.50
C THR A 867 -0.13 -47.10 25.71
N LEU A 868 -0.51 -45.90 26.19
CA LEU A 868 -1.90 -45.54 26.44
C LEU A 868 -2.55 -45.01 25.16
N ASP A 869 -1.85 -44.15 24.43
CA ASP A 869 -2.30 -43.66 23.12
C ASP A 869 -2.21 -44.75 22.03
N GLY A 870 -3.18 -44.78 21.12
CA GLY A 870 -3.23 -45.70 19.97
C GLY A 870 -3.57 -47.17 20.31
N ASN A 871 -4.17 -47.44 21.48
CA ASN A 871 -4.46 -48.81 21.94
C ASN A 871 -5.92 -49.26 21.72
N GLY A 872 -6.74 -48.39 21.15
CA GLY A 872 -8.14 -48.60 20.82
C GLY A 872 -9.09 -48.53 22.03
N ARG A 873 -8.73 -47.81 23.10
CA ARG A 873 -9.54 -47.69 24.32
C ARG A 873 -9.38 -46.33 24.96
N VAL A 874 -10.39 -45.89 25.70
CA VAL A 874 -10.29 -44.68 26.53
C VAL A 874 -9.42 -44.92 27.76
N ASN A 875 -8.40 -44.09 27.98
CA ASN A 875 -7.50 -44.14 29.13
C ASN A 875 -7.60 -42.87 29.98
N ILE A 876 -7.70 -43.04 31.30
CA ILE A 876 -7.56 -41.95 32.28
C ILE A 876 -6.40 -42.32 33.20
N ASN A 877 -5.32 -41.54 33.17
CA ASN A 877 -4.08 -41.87 33.87
C ASN A 877 -3.40 -40.65 34.49
N ALA A 878 -3.08 -40.75 35.78
CA ALA A 878 -2.44 -39.72 36.61
C ALA A 878 -1.07 -40.19 37.15
N SER A 879 -0.38 -41.07 36.43
CA SER A 879 0.79 -41.77 36.95
C SER A 879 2.08 -40.95 36.90
N GLY A 880 3.05 -41.39 37.70
CA GLY A 880 4.39 -40.84 37.82
C GLY A 880 5.17 -41.61 38.90
N ALA A 881 6.37 -41.16 39.24
CA ALA A 881 7.13 -41.68 40.38
C ALA A 881 6.30 -41.65 41.68
N VAL A 882 5.44 -40.64 41.81
CA VAL A 882 4.29 -40.62 42.73
C VAL A 882 3.02 -40.40 41.91
N SER A 883 2.03 -41.28 42.00
CA SER A 883 0.77 -41.09 41.26
C SER A 883 -0.08 -39.96 41.86
N GLY A 884 -0.74 -39.19 41.00
CA GLY A 884 -1.79 -38.26 41.38
C GLY A 884 -3.11 -38.97 41.71
N VAL A 885 -4.14 -38.18 42.02
CA VAL A 885 -5.49 -38.68 42.37
C VAL A 885 -6.43 -38.50 41.19
N ILE A 886 -7.12 -39.57 40.80
CA ILE A 886 -8.22 -39.54 39.82
C ILE A 886 -9.54 -39.54 40.60
N THR A 887 -10.37 -38.52 40.37
CA THR A 887 -11.72 -38.39 40.94
C THR A 887 -12.74 -38.49 39.81
N SER A 888 -13.55 -39.54 39.82
CA SER A 888 -14.60 -39.81 38.83
C SER A 888 -15.99 -39.80 39.48
N PRO A 889 -17.08 -39.54 38.71
CA PRO A 889 -18.44 -39.53 39.25
C PRO A 889 -18.89 -40.91 39.73
N ASP A 890 -19.70 -40.94 40.80
CA ASP A 890 -20.37 -42.16 41.26
C ASP A 890 -21.58 -42.47 40.35
N VAL A 891 -21.40 -43.45 39.46
CA VAL A 891 -22.42 -43.91 38.51
C VAL A 891 -23.25 -45.10 39.02
N SER A 892 -23.15 -45.45 40.32
CA SER A 892 -23.89 -46.58 40.91
C SER A 892 -25.43 -46.45 40.76
N PHE A 893 -25.95 -45.25 40.57
CA PHE A 893 -27.37 -45.02 40.27
C PHE A 893 -27.80 -45.54 38.89
N ILE A 894 -26.88 -45.58 37.91
CA ILE A 894 -27.13 -46.07 36.55
C ILE A 894 -27.14 -47.59 36.53
N GLU A 895 -26.15 -48.23 37.18
CA GLU A 895 -26.04 -49.70 37.25
C GLU A 895 -27.30 -50.37 37.80
N ASN A 896 -28.00 -49.69 38.72
CA ASN A 896 -29.25 -50.18 39.33
C ASN A 896 -30.52 -49.79 38.54
N SER A 897 -30.40 -48.98 37.48
CA SER A 897 -31.51 -48.49 36.67
C SER A 897 -31.53 -49.08 35.25
N LEU A 898 -30.43 -49.69 34.80
CA LEU A 898 -30.35 -50.37 33.51
C LEU A 898 -31.02 -51.76 33.61
N THR A 899 -32.21 -51.88 33.02
CA THR A 899 -32.83 -53.20 32.79
C THR A 899 -32.20 -53.81 31.54
N SER A 900 -31.62 -55.01 31.63
CA SER A 900 -31.19 -55.74 30.43
C SER A 900 -32.41 -55.92 29.52
N LEU A 901 -32.34 -55.39 28.30
CA LEU A 901 -33.33 -55.72 27.29
C LEU A 901 -33.36 -57.25 27.14
N PRO A 902 -34.54 -57.91 27.14
CA PRO A 902 -34.59 -59.36 26.97
C PRO A 902 -33.92 -59.75 25.65
N ASP A 903 -33.05 -60.77 25.67
CA ASP A 903 -32.38 -61.32 24.47
C ASP A 903 -33.37 -61.80 23.38
N THR A 904 -34.68 -61.83 23.69
CA THR A 904 -35.76 -62.17 22.77
C THR A 904 -36.78 -61.04 22.70
N VAL A 905 -36.50 -60.04 21.86
CA VAL A 905 -37.53 -59.14 21.34
C VAL A 905 -38.39 -59.97 20.38
N VAL A 906 -39.48 -60.57 20.90
CA VAL A 906 -40.53 -61.30 20.16
C VAL A 906 -40.06 -62.60 19.46
N ASP A 907 -40.44 -63.75 20.04
CA ASP A 907 -40.42 -65.05 19.39
C ASP A 907 -41.59 -65.14 18.37
N THR A 908 -41.29 -64.86 17.10
CA THR A 908 -42.25 -64.90 15.99
C THR A 908 -42.79 -66.30 15.71
N ASP A 909 -42.09 -67.36 16.11
CA ASP A 909 -42.55 -68.75 15.92
C ASP A 909 -43.69 -69.11 16.88
N ARG A 910 -43.71 -68.52 18.09
CA ARG A 910 -44.85 -68.66 19.03
C ARG A 910 -46.08 -67.84 18.66
N LEU A 911 -45.93 -66.76 17.89
CA LEU A 911 -47.06 -65.95 17.40
C LEU A 911 -47.76 -66.55 16.17
N ILE A 912 -47.09 -67.43 15.42
CA ILE A 912 -47.64 -68.06 14.20
C ILE A 912 -48.38 -69.38 14.51
N ALA A 913 -48.10 -70.05 15.64
CA ALA A 913 -48.69 -71.35 15.97
C ALA A 913 -50.14 -71.31 16.52
N GLY A 914 -50.81 -70.15 16.52
CA GLY A 914 -52.01 -69.92 17.35
C GLY A 914 -53.28 -69.39 16.68
N SER A 915 -53.46 -69.46 15.35
CA SER A 915 -54.69 -68.91 14.74
C SER A 915 -55.24 -69.74 13.57
N CYS A 916 -56.36 -70.43 13.83
CA CYS A 916 -57.26 -70.98 12.82
C CYS A 916 -58.45 -70.02 12.63
N ILE A 917 -58.41 -69.11 11.64
CA ILE A 917 -59.63 -68.46 11.11
C ILE A 917 -59.54 -68.32 9.58
N ALA A 918 -60.45 -69.06 8.93
CA ALA A 918 -61.13 -68.86 7.65
C ALA A 918 -60.44 -68.06 6.52
N ARG A 919 -60.19 -68.79 5.41
CA ARG A 919 -59.98 -68.24 4.07
C ARG A 919 -61.26 -67.56 3.56
N THR A 920 -61.14 -66.31 3.11
CA THR A 920 -62.09 -65.68 2.19
C THR A 920 -61.32 -65.08 1.01
N ASP A 921 -61.69 -65.48 -0.21
CA ASP A 921 -61.09 -65.12 -1.50
C ASP A 921 -61.40 -63.68 -1.96
N THR A 922 -61.21 -62.69 -1.10
CA THR A 922 -61.28 -61.27 -1.50
C THR A 922 -59.95 -60.60 -1.20
N GLY A 923 -59.11 -60.49 -2.22
CA GLY A 923 -57.85 -59.76 -2.17
C GLY A 923 -58.10 -58.26 -2.04
N GLY A 924 -57.77 -57.70 -0.88
CA GLY A 924 -57.48 -56.27 -0.75
C GLY A 924 -56.00 -56.05 -1.05
N SER A 925 -55.68 -55.20 -2.03
CA SER A 925 -54.32 -54.74 -2.27
C SER A 925 -54.07 -53.45 -1.49
N PHE A 926 -53.01 -53.42 -0.68
CA PHE A 926 -52.42 -52.17 -0.19
C PHE A 926 -51.35 -51.72 -1.20
N ILE A 927 -51.57 -50.58 -1.86
CA ILE A 927 -50.61 -49.99 -2.80
C ILE A 927 -49.94 -48.82 -2.09
N VAL A 928 -48.63 -48.93 -1.82
CA VAL A 928 -47.79 -47.81 -1.45
C VAL A 928 -47.39 -47.07 -2.73
N SER A 929 -48.01 -45.93 -3.00
CA SER A 929 -47.60 -45.02 -4.07
C SER A 929 -46.69 -43.92 -3.50
N GLY A 930 -45.41 -44.23 -3.33
CA GLY A 930 -44.36 -43.29 -2.95
C GLY A 930 -43.08 -43.60 -3.74
N ARG A 931 -42.42 -42.58 -4.30
CA ARG A 931 -41.24 -42.74 -5.16
C ARG A 931 -40.07 -43.29 -4.32
N GLY A 932 -39.63 -44.47 -4.71
CA GLY A 932 -38.78 -45.38 -3.93
C GLY A 932 -37.39 -44.86 -3.57
N GLY A 933 -36.86 -45.45 -2.50
CA GLY A 933 -35.52 -45.18 -1.98
C GLY A 933 -35.22 -45.76 -0.59
N LEU A 934 -36.14 -46.48 0.04
CA LEU A 934 -35.89 -47.13 1.33
C LEU A 934 -35.91 -48.66 1.17
N PRO A 935 -34.90 -49.39 1.67
CA PRO A 935 -34.90 -50.85 1.66
C PRO A 935 -36.00 -51.38 2.59
N ASP A 936 -36.63 -52.49 2.21
CA ASP A 936 -37.72 -53.10 3.00
C ASP A 936 -37.23 -53.66 4.34
N ARG A 937 -35.90 -53.82 4.54
CA ARG A 937 -35.27 -54.21 5.82
C ARG A 937 -33.88 -53.56 6.02
N PRO A 938 -33.44 -53.34 7.27
CA PRO A 938 -32.20 -52.58 7.58
C PRO A 938 -30.88 -53.21 7.13
N SER A 939 -30.85 -54.48 6.72
CA SER A 939 -29.62 -55.23 6.43
C SER A 939 -29.48 -55.66 4.97
N GLU A 940 -30.31 -55.16 4.06
CA GLU A 940 -30.28 -55.55 2.65
C GLU A 940 -29.41 -54.57 1.82
N THR A 941 -28.54 -55.10 0.96
CA THR A 941 -27.65 -54.29 0.12
C THR A 941 -28.45 -53.59 -0.98
N PHE A 942 -28.30 -52.27 -1.07
CA PHE A 942 -29.05 -51.41 -1.98
C PHE A 942 -28.75 -51.76 -3.44
N THR A 943 -29.75 -52.22 -4.20
CA THR A 943 -29.66 -52.31 -5.66
C THR A 943 -30.69 -51.36 -6.25
N ALA A 944 -30.23 -50.26 -6.87
CA ALA A 944 -31.13 -49.30 -7.48
C ALA A 944 -31.98 -49.98 -8.57
N PRO A 945 -33.31 -49.78 -8.61
CA PRO A 945 -34.17 -50.37 -9.63
C PRO A 945 -34.03 -49.69 -11.00
N TYR A 946 -33.24 -48.62 -11.10
CA TYR A 946 -32.89 -48.00 -12.38
C TYR A 946 -31.72 -48.75 -12.98
N SER A 947 -31.91 -49.33 -14.16
CA SER A 947 -30.80 -49.81 -14.99
C SER A 947 -29.86 -48.64 -15.20
N THR A 948 -28.66 -48.70 -14.62
CA THR A 948 -27.57 -47.84 -15.10
C THR A 948 -27.37 -48.19 -16.58
N GLY A 949 -27.34 -47.17 -17.44
CA GLY A 949 -27.04 -47.37 -18.85
C GLY A 949 -25.72 -48.13 -18.99
N SER A 950 -25.60 -48.98 -20.02
CA SER A 950 -24.34 -49.67 -20.28
C SER A 950 -23.25 -48.65 -20.58
N ILE A 951 -22.21 -48.60 -19.76
CA ILE A 951 -21.02 -47.80 -20.01
C ILE A 951 -20.40 -48.33 -21.30
N ARG A 952 -20.28 -47.47 -22.31
CA ARG A 952 -19.63 -47.79 -23.58
C ARG A 952 -18.26 -47.13 -23.64
N PRO A 953 -17.19 -47.86 -23.98
CA PRO A 953 -15.92 -47.23 -24.32
C PRO A 953 -16.11 -46.39 -25.59
N LEU A 954 -15.42 -45.26 -25.67
CA LEU A 954 -15.37 -44.48 -26.90
C LEU A 954 -14.70 -45.31 -28.01
N PRO A 955 -15.21 -45.29 -29.25
CA PRO A 955 -14.54 -45.96 -30.37
C PRO A 955 -13.13 -45.39 -30.55
N THR A 956 -12.11 -46.21 -30.35
CA THR A 956 -10.72 -45.88 -30.67
C THR A 956 -10.48 -46.21 -32.14
N ASP A 957 -10.95 -45.35 -33.04
CA ASP A 957 -10.63 -45.47 -34.46
C ASP A 957 -9.36 -44.66 -34.75
N ASP A 958 -8.21 -45.34 -34.80
CA ASP A 958 -6.87 -44.78 -35.13
C ASP A 958 -6.77 -44.34 -36.61
N SER A 959 -7.85 -43.86 -37.23
CA SER A 959 -7.90 -43.55 -38.67
C SER A 959 -8.85 -42.42 -39.07
N ALA A 960 -9.29 -41.57 -38.15
CA ALA A 960 -10.04 -40.36 -38.49
C ALA A 960 -9.09 -39.13 -38.51
N THR A 961 -8.63 -38.75 -39.70
CA THR A 961 -8.09 -37.40 -39.94
C THR A 961 -9.26 -36.42 -39.89
N VAL A 962 -9.48 -35.80 -38.73
CA VAL A 962 -10.43 -34.69 -38.62
C VAL A 962 -9.70 -33.42 -39.03
N GLU A 963 -10.03 -32.94 -40.22
CA GLU A 963 -9.69 -31.59 -40.68
C GLU A 963 -10.14 -30.56 -39.64
N GLU A 964 -9.23 -29.63 -39.31
CA GLU A 964 -9.56 -28.40 -38.59
C GLU A 964 -10.64 -27.63 -39.36
N ASN A 965 -11.89 -27.75 -38.92
CA ASN A 965 -12.88 -26.74 -39.18
C ASN A 965 -13.58 -26.37 -37.87
N GLY A 966 -13.45 -25.09 -37.52
CA GLY A 966 -13.65 -24.52 -36.21
C GLY A 966 -14.92 -24.98 -35.50
N THR A 967 -14.75 -25.48 -34.28
CA THR A 967 -15.85 -25.63 -33.33
C THR A 967 -15.76 -24.47 -32.34
N VAL A 968 -16.72 -23.56 -32.45
CA VAL A 968 -16.97 -22.49 -31.48
C VAL A 968 -17.28 -23.17 -30.15
N GLY A 969 -16.48 -22.90 -29.13
CA GLY A 969 -16.77 -23.34 -27.76
C GLY A 969 -18.12 -22.78 -27.32
N TRP A 970 -18.92 -23.60 -26.64
CA TRP A 970 -20.24 -23.22 -26.12
C TRP A 970 -20.16 -21.86 -25.42
N GLN A 971 -21.00 -20.90 -25.81
CA GLN A 971 -21.07 -19.58 -25.19
C GLN A 971 -22.35 -19.42 -24.36
N PRO A 972 -22.35 -18.55 -23.32
CA PRO A 972 -23.55 -18.24 -22.55
C PRO A 972 -24.69 -17.77 -23.46
N GLY A 973 -25.74 -18.60 -23.59
CA GLY A 973 -26.88 -18.35 -24.48
C GLY A 973 -27.14 -19.48 -25.50
N ASP A 974 -26.15 -20.35 -25.74
CA ASP A 974 -26.32 -21.55 -26.56
C ASP A 974 -27.20 -22.59 -25.84
N PRO A 975 -28.13 -23.26 -26.54
CA PRO A 975 -29.05 -24.21 -25.92
C PRO A 975 -28.30 -25.35 -25.25
N ILE A 976 -28.54 -25.54 -23.95
CA ILE A 976 -28.03 -26.68 -23.19
C ILE A 976 -28.80 -27.92 -23.66
N VAL A 977 -28.07 -28.91 -24.19
CA VAL A 977 -28.64 -30.18 -24.64
C VAL A 977 -28.29 -31.25 -23.61
N GLU A 978 -29.27 -32.06 -23.22
CA GLU A 978 -29.08 -33.12 -22.25
C GLU A 978 -28.13 -34.22 -22.80
N PRO A 979 -27.23 -34.77 -21.98
CA PRO A 979 -26.34 -35.85 -22.39
C PRO A 979 -27.13 -37.14 -22.66
N GLU A 980 -26.76 -37.85 -23.72
CA GLU A 980 -27.44 -39.09 -24.14
C GLU A 980 -26.83 -40.36 -23.52
N GLY A 981 -25.64 -40.26 -22.91
CA GLY A 981 -24.98 -41.38 -22.26
C GLY A 981 -23.75 -41.02 -21.44
N LEU A 982 -23.24 -42.01 -20.71
CA LEU A 982 -22.00 -41.95 -19.92
C LEU A 982 -20.91 -42.79 -20.61
N PHE A 983 -19.77 -42.15 -20.86
CA PHE A 983 -18.64 -42.73 -21.58
C PHE A 983 -17.41 -42.76 -20.68
N GLN A 984 -16.64 -43.84 -20.75
CA GLN A 984 -15.36 -43.93 -20.04
C GLN A 984 -14.22 -43.54 -20.97
N LEU A 985 -13.40 -42.59 -20.54
CA LEU A 985 -12.17 -42.16 -21.21
C LEU A 985 -11.04 -43.18 -20.99
N PRO A 986 -9.99 -43.16 -21.84
CA PRO A 986 -8.84 -44.06 -21.69
C PRO A 986 -8.11 -43.96 -20.34
N ASP A 987 -8.21 -42.81 -19.65
CA ASP A 987 -7.63 -42.56 -18.32
C ASP A 987 -8.55 -43.00 -17.16
N GLY A 988 -9.67 -43.63 -17.46
CA GLY A 988 -10.62 -44.16 -16.48
C GLY A 988 -11.70 -43.16 -16.04
N ARG A 989 -11.62 -41.88 -16.43
CA ARG A 989 -12.64 -40.88 -16.10
C ARG A 989 -13.96 -41.14 -16.83
N LEU A 990 -15.07 -40.84 -16.17
CA LEU A 990 -16.41 -40.94 -16.73
C LEU A 990 -16.91 -39.56 -17.16
N VAL A 991 -17.41 -39.44 -18.38
CA VAL A 991 -17.95 -38.19 -18.95
C VAL A 991 -19.36 -38.44 -19.47
N ALA A 992 -20.30 -37.58 -19.09
CA ALA A 992 -21.64 -37.56 -19.67
C ALA A 992 -21.63 -36.72 -20.95
N SER A 993 -21.98 -37.32 -22.08
CA SER A 993 -21.96 -36.65 -23.39
C SER A 993 -23.04 -37.22 -24.31
N ARG A 994 -23.15 -36.69 -25.53
CA ARG A 994 -24.03 -37.22 -26.58
C ARG A 994 -23.28 -38.17 -27.51
N THR A 995 -24.01 -39.07 -28.17
CA THR A 995 -23.43 -39.98 -29.17
C THR A 995 -23.20 -39.21 -30.47
N CYS A 996 -21.94 -38.99 -30.87
CA CYS A 996 -21.65 -38.45 -32.20
C CYS A 996 -21.86 -39.55 -33.25
N SER A 997 -22.90 -39.44 -34.06
CA SER A 997 -23.08 -40.29 -35.24
C SER A 997 -22.13 -39.81 -36.35
N PHE A 998 -21.09 -40.57 -36.66
CA PHE A 998 -20.36 -40.41 -37.91
C PHE A 998 -21.25 -40.95 -39.04
N ASN A 999 -21.55 -40.11 -40.02
CA ASN A 999 -22.09 -40.53 -41.32
C ASN A 999 -20.99 -40.43 -42.37
#